data_AF-A0A933XDA4-F1
#
_entry.id   AF-A0A933XDA4-F1
#
_cell.length_a   1.000
_cell.length_b   1.000
_cell.length_c   1.000
_cell.angle_alpha   90.00
_cell.angle_beta   90.00
_cell.angle_gamma   90.00
#
_symmetry.space_group_name_H-M   'P 1'
#
loop_
_entity.id
_entity.type
_entity.pdbx_description
1 polymer ?
#
loop_
_entity_poly.entity_id
_entity_poly.type
_entity_poly.pdbx_seq_one_letter_code
_entity_poly.pdbx_strand_id
1 'polypeptide(L)'
;MKKILFTFYILLFTAVLFAQDSAKVPLTHDVYESWKRMEKPRISPDGKWITYEVNSQKGDGWLYFYNTESGMKDSVSRGYDVTFSPNSDFFVFKIKTPEKITRDLKMKKKKKDQMPKDSLGLFANNKITKYPELTGYYIPKENESWLAYTFESKDFSNKKDSLTYSFMNIIYPVTDKKFILKDVNEGAFSKNGKTLAFTGKTKNGKKDTSFVSIFDTKKESVAVIFRQPGTIKKLAVDAEGSRVAFIHSKDTTDIKRYTLYYWNNGTIKPIADTTTLPDGWEVSAYDNMTFSEDGTKLFFQTAPKISPEPKDSLLEEEKFKVDIWNWNDDLLQSQQLHDLEREKKRTYLAVYNIAADKVIQLGDNDMQKVIILNKGNGNIAFGTNEKPYQKLSSWEDATYMDCYSVNLETGEKKLIVPKRKLYSDFSPLGNYFLYYEPKDSTYHSYSLKDDMDVVITKSIPEKMYDEEYDLPNDPEQYGIAGWTKDDESVLIYDRYDIWKVNPKNETAPVNITKIGRDTKTIFRYSKLDDDSIYIPNKILLSAQNENTMLEGFYSLEINSGNAPKELVMEDFGFSNPVKAKKSDRLIFTRFSYVEFPDLWTGNLDFSNKVKISNANPQQSKYLWGSVELFKWKDSTGVDQKGLIYKPENFDPNKQYPMIAYFYEKYTDRIHAHYMPVPSRSFINFPLYNSNGYVVFIPDITYKIGYPGKSAYNAIISGTYALLEKGYIDKNNMAIQGQSWGGYQVAYLVTRTNLYKAAWAGAPVSNMTSAYGGIRWESGMVRAFQYEQAQSRIGKTLWEALDLYLENSPLFGADKIETPLMIMSNDNDGAVPWQQGIEFFTALRRLNKPAWMLTYNGDEHNLVKWPNRVDLAKRMMQFFNHYLKGEPMPVWMSDGIKAIDKGTKNGYDLKK
;
A
#
# COMPACT_ATOMS: atom_id res chain seq x y z
N MET A 1 45.90 55.10 45.11
CA MET A 1 44.59 54.44 44.90
C MET A 1 44.32 54.50 43.40
N LYS A 2 44.70 53.52 42.58
CA LYS A 2 44.17 52.15 42.39
C LYS A 2 42.69 52.12 41.96
N LYS A 3 42.49 51.59 40.73
CA LYS A 3 41.28 51.01 40.11
C LYS A 3 40.24 51.94 39.48
N ILE A 4 40.57 52.59 38.35
CA ILE A 4 39.63 52.79 37.22
C ILE A 4 40.45 52.87 35.93
N LEU A 5 40.91 51.73 35.39
CA LEU A 5 41.50 51.59 34.04
C LEU A 5 41.82 50.12 33.78
N PHE A 6 40.81 49.24 33.88
CA PHE A 6 40.94 47.82 33.49
C PHE A 6 39.61 47.16 33.11
N THR A 7 38.68 47.92 32.49
CA THR A 7 37.36 47.38 32.08
C THR A 7 36.94 47.81 30.67
N PHE A 8 37.85 48.33 29.84
CA PHE A 8 37.52 48.71 28.45
C PHE A 8 38.33 47.97 27.38
N TYR A 9 39.19 47.03 27.76
CA TYR A 9 39.97 46.19 26.82
C TYR A 9 39.65 44.69 26.89
N ILE A 10 38.67 44.26 27.71
CA ILE A 10 38.15 42.87 27.79
C ILE A 10 36.66 42.86 27.40
N LEU A 11 36.31 43.64 26.37
CA LEU A 11 34.97 43.66 25.77
C LEU A 11 35.04 43.69 24.23
N LEU A 12 36.21 43.36 23.67
CA LEU A 12 36.50 43.31 22.24
C LEU A 12 37.00 41.94 21.77
N PHE A 13 36.93 40.90 22.62
CA PHE A 13 37.40 39.55 22.28
C PHE A 13 36.48 38.40 22.74
N THR A 14 35.21 38.66 22.99
CA THR A 14 34.21 37.61 23.23
C THR A 14 32.98 37.80 22.37
N ALA A 15 32.75 36.81 21.50
CA ALA A 15 31.52 36.50 20.79
C ALA A 15 31.14 37.37 19.58
N VAL A 16 32.08 37.58 18.67
CA VAL A 16 31.78 37.37 17.24
C VAL A 16 31.87 35.85 16.99
N LEU A 17 30.92 35.10 17.54
CA LEU A 17 30.55 33.78 17.01
C LEU A 17 29.47 34.07 15.97
N PHE A 18 29.87 34.60 14.82
CA PHE A 18 29.09 34.29 13.63
C PHE A 18 29.02 32.77 13.57
N ALA A 19 27.81 32.22 13.56
CA ALA A 19 27.61 30.87 13.07
C ALA A 19 28.26 30.85 11.67
N GLN A 20 29.46 30.30 11.57
CA GLN A 20 29.91 29.77 10.30
C GLN A 20 28.90 28.66 10.01
N ASP A 21 27.94 28.94 9.13
CA ASP A 21 27.16 27.89 8.50
C ASP A 21 28.21 26.94 7.91
N SER A 22 28.36 25.78 8.54
CA SER A 22 29.27 24.74 8.07
C SER A 22 28.91 24.47 6.63
N ALA A 23 29.88 24.55 5.72
CA ALA A 23 29.63 24.28 4.31
C ALA A 23 28.91 22.94 4.16
N LYS A 24 27.80 22.94 3.42
CA LYS A 24 27.02 21.74 3.16
C LYS A 24 27.90 20.66 2.53
N VAL A 25 27.71 19.42 2.94
CA VAL A 25 28.50 18.27 2.43
C VAL A 25 27.67 17.40 1.50
N PRO A 26 28.29 16.66 0.57
CA PRO A 26 27.60 15.64 -0.21
C PRO A 26 26.97 14.55 0.68
N LEU A 27 25.83 14.01 0.25
CA LEU A 27 25.22 12.82 0.83
C LEU A 27 26.08 11.59 0.57
N THR A 28 26.14 10.73 1.57
CA THR A 28 26.90 9.47 1.58
C THR A 28 26.01 8.32 2.07
N HIS A 29 26.41 7.07 1.84
CA HIS A 29 25.56 5.89 2.14
C HIS A 29 25.34 5.61 3.64
N ASP A 30 26.09 6.24 4.53
CA ASP A 30 25.99 6.14 5.99
C ASP A 30 24.79 6.91 6.57
N VAL A 31 24.22 7.87 5.82
CA VAL A 31 23.07 8.67 6.28
C VAL A 31 21.77 7.87 6.34
N TYR A 32 21.68 6.71 5.66
CA TYR A 32 20.44 5.97 5.49
C TYR A 32 19.80 5.54 6.81
N GLU A 33 20.61 5.03 7.75
CA GLU A 33 20.07 4.48 9.00
C GLU A 33 19.47 5.58 9.88
N SER A 34 20.09 6.76 9.90
CA SER A 34 19.69 7.90 10.73
C SER A 34 18.62 8.78 10.10
N TRP A 35 18.42 8.72 8.78
CA TRP A 35 17.39 9.50 8.10
C TRP A 35 16.00 9.11 8.61
N LYS A 36 15.15 10.10 8.84
CA LYS A 36 13.85 9.90 9.48
C LYS A 36 12.73 9.89 8.46
N ARG A 37 11.68 9.15 8.80
CA ARG A 37 10.38 9.12 8.14
C ARG A 37 9.37 9.71 9.09
N MET A 38 8.37 10.38 8.54
CA MET A 38 7.19 10.80 9.29
C MET A 38 6.02 9.93 8.88
N GLU A 39 5.33 9.34 9.85
CA GLU A 39 4.39 8.25 9.62
C GLU A 39 3.15 8.41 10.51
N LYS A 40 2.04 7.81 10.05
CA LYS A 40 0.77 7.67 10.80
C LYS A 40 0.29 8.96 11.48
N PRO A 41 0.17 10.09 10.76
CA PRO A 41 -0.47 11.27 11.34
C PRO A 41 -1.93 10.96 11.69
N ARG A 42 -2.37 11.43 12.86
CA ARG A 42 -3.73 11.25 13.39
C ARG A 42 -4.19 12.55 14.05
N ILE A 43 -5.48 12.82 13.98
CA ILE A 43 -6.14 13.92 14.67
C ILE A 43 -7.28 13.37 15.54
N SER A 44 -7.37 13.88 16.77
CA SER A 44 -8.45 13.56 17.70
C SER A 44 -9.83 14.00 17.16
N PRO A 45 -10.94 13.36 17.58
CA PRO A 45 -12.28 13.74 17.12
C PRO A 45 -12.62 15.23 17.22
N ASP A 46 -12.33 15.88 18.36
CA ASP A 46 -12.50 17.34 18.55
C ASP A 46 -11.42 18.19 17.88
N GLY A 47 -10.39 17.56 17.34
CA GLY A 47 -9.26 18.18 16.66
C GLY A 47 -8.22 18.80 17.59
N LYS A 48 -8.34 18.68 18.91
CA LYS A 48 -7.44 19.37 19.86
C LYS A 48 -6.04 18.78 19.87
N TRP A 49 -5.96 17.45 19.78
CA TRP A 49 -4.71 16.70 19.72
C TRP A 49 -4.43 16.19 18.33
N ILE A 50 -3.18 16.35 17.91
CA ILE A 50 -2.62 15.75 16.70
C ILE A 50 -1.44 14.90 17.11
N THR A 51 -1.33 13.68 16.61
CA THR A 51 -0.17 12.80 16.83
C THR A 51 0.48 12.39 15.52
N TYR A 52 1.78 12.16 15.55
CA TYR A 52 2.51 11.62 14.40
C TYR A 52 3.78 10.92 14.87
N GLU A 53 4.26 9.95 14.10
CA GLU A 53 5.48 9.19 14.40
C GLU A 53 6.64 9.76 13.59
N VAL A 54 7.83 9.82 14.21
CA VAL A 54 9.10 10.11 13.52
C VAL A 54 10.06 8.97 13.80
N ASN A 55 10.27 8.13 12.79
CA ASN A 55 11.03 6.90 12.89
C ASN A 55 12.29 7.00 12.03
N SER A 56 13.46 6.65 12.58
CA SER A 56 14.65 6.41 11.76
C SER A 56 14.48 5.12 10.95
N GLN A 57 15.20 4.97 9.84
CA GLN A 57 15.07 3.74 9.03
C GLN A 57 15.58 2.49 9.75
N LYS A 58 16.54 2.68 10.66
CA LYS A 58 16.88 1.74 11.73
C LYS A 58 17.03 2.52 13.03
N GLY A 59 16.63 1.95 14.14
CA GLY A 59 16.61 2.63 15.42
C GLY A 59 15.23 2.65 16.06
N ASP A 60 15.24 3.12 17.30
CA ASP A 60 14.04 3.49 18.03
C ASP A 60 13.53 4.85 17.53
N GLY A 61 12.23 4.95 17.27
CA GLY A 61 11.57 6.18 16.86
C GLY A 61 10.90 6.94 17.99
N TRP A 62 10.10 7.95 17.63
CA TRP A 62 9.39 8.82 18.56
C TRP A 62 7.96 9.03 18.12
N LEU A 63 7.03 8.91 19.08
CA LEU A 63 5.68 9.42 18.92
C LEU A 63 5.66 10.88 19.40
N TYR A 64 5.22 11.79 18.57
CA TYR A 64 4.94 13.18 18.95
C TYR A 64 3.45 13.40 19.07
N PHE A 65 3.06 14.26 20.00
CA PHE A 65 1.70 14.75 20.11
C PHE A 65 1.70 16.25 20.40
N TYR A 66 0.79 16.95 19.74
CA TYR A 66 0.68 18.39 19.67
C TYR A 66 -0.73 18.80 20.06
N ASN A 67 -0.85 19.72 21.01
CA ASN A 67 -2.10 20.36 21.36
C ASN A 67 -2.23 21.66 20.56
N THR A 68 -3.30 21.73 19.78
CA THR A 68 -3.57 22.81 18.83
C THR A 68 -4.11 24.09 19.47
N GLU A 69 -4.60 24.04 20.71
CA GLU A 69 -5.12 25.20 21.44
C GLU A 69 -4.01 25.86 22.27
N SER A 70 -3.22 25.05 23.01
CA SER A 70 -2.15 25.56 23.87
C SER A 70 -0.79 25.68 23.17
N GLY A 71 -0.64 25.08 21.97
CA GLY A 71 0.66 24.93 21.31
C GLY A 71 1.60 23.93 21.99
N MET A 72 1.14 23.22 23.01
CA MET A 72 1.96 22.25 23.76
C MET A 72 2.40 21.12 22.84
N LYS A 73 3.69 20.78 22.89
CA LYS A 73 4.28 19.66 22.16
C LYS A 73 5.05 18.77 23.12
N ASP A 74 4.78 17.48 23.06
CA ASP A 74 5.48 16.47 23.86
C ASP A 74 5.66 15.18 23.03
N SER A 75 6.42 14.22 23.55
CA SER A 75 6.79 13.02 22.82
C SER A 75 7.08 11.82 23.71
N VAL A 76 6.91 10.62 23.15
CA VAL A 76 7.29 9.36 23.79
C VAL A 76 8.22 8.58 22.90
N SER A 77 9.43 8.31 23.40
CA SER A 77 10.37 7.39 22.76
C SER A 77 9.75 6.00 22.59
N ARG A 78 9.92 5.43 21.39
CA ARG A 78 9.38 4.13 20.93
C ARG A 78 7.85 4.06 20.88
N GLY A 79 7.16 5.17 21.13
CA GLY A 79 5.71 5.25 20.98
C GLY A 79 5.31 5.07 19.50
N TYR A 80 4.20 4.39 19.25
CA TYR A 80 3.63 4.20 17.91
C TYR A 80 2.15 3.76 18.00
N ASP A 81 1.42 3.79 16.89
CA ASP A 81 0.07 3.22 16.74
C ASP A 81 -0.97 3.84 17.67
N VAL A 82 -1.10 5.18 17.60
CA VAL A 82 -2.06 5.94 18.40
C VAL A 82 -3.50 5.63 18.00
N THR A 83 -4.35 5.44 19.00
CA THR A 83 -5.81 5.45 18.87
C THR A 83 -6.41 6.46 19.85
N PHE A 84 -7.18 7.42 19.32
CA PHE A 84 -7.95 8.37 20.13
C PHE A 84 -9.26 7.75 20.61
N SER A 85 -9.64 8.08 21.84
CA SER A 85 -11.00 7.84 22.34
C SER A 85 -12.03 8.62 21.50
N PRO A 86 -13.28 8.13 21.38
CA PRO A 86 -14.34 8.82 20.64
C PRO A 86 -14.73 10.18 21.25
N ASN A 87 -14.44 10.39 22.53
CA ASN A 87 -14.72 11.61 23.28
C ASN A 87 -13.51 12.57 23.39
N SER A 88 -12.37 12.23 22.77
CA SER A 88 -11.12 13.01 22.85
C SER A 88 -10.53 13.20 24.25
N ASP A 89 -11.01 12.49 25.27
CA ASP A 89 -10.58 12.66 26.66
C ASP A 89 -9.30 11.87 27.02
N PHE A 90 -9.03 10.80 26.29
CA PHE A 90 -7.74 10.10 26.32
C PHE A 90 -7.31 9.57 24.94
N PHE A 91 -6.05 9.15 24.84
CA PHE A 91 -5.59 8.32 23.75
C PHE A 91 -4.60 7.27 24.24
N VAL A 92 -4.50 6.17 23.50
CA VAL A 92 -3.54 5.10 23.76
C VAL A 92 -2.56 4.97 22.62
N PHE A 93 -1.41 4.39 22.91
CA PHE A 93 -0.39 4.05 21.94
C PHE A 93 0.38 2.83 22.41
N LYS A 94 1.07 2.15 21.50
CA LYS A 94 2.01 1.08 21.85
C LYS A 94 3.40 1.67 22.03
N ILE A 95 4.23 1.00 22.82
CA ILE A 95 5.64 1.35 23.03
C ILE A 95 6.47 0.13 22.66
N LYS A 96 7.25 0.23 21.58
CA LYS A 96 8.11 -0.86 21.12
C LYS A 96 9.13 -1.22 22.19
N THR A 97 9.48 -2.49 22.28
CA THR A 97 10.70 -2.91 23.02
C THR A 97 11.95 -2.25 22.41
N PRO A 98 12.96 -1.85 23.21
CA PRO A 98 14.15 -1.18 22.68
C PRO A 98 14.86 -2.06 21.65
N GLU A 99 15.19 -1.50 20.48
CA GLU A 99 15.78 -2.27 19.38
C GLU A 99 17.06 -2.99 19.82
N LYS A 100 17.92 -2.33 20.61
CA LYS A 100 19.16 -2.92 21.14
C LYS A 100 18.91 -4.19 21.94
N ILE A 101 17.92 -4.19 22.83
CA ILE A 101 17.58 -5.37 23.64
C ILE A 101 17.06 -6.49 22.74
N THR A 102 16.16 -6.16 21.82
CA THR A 102 15.60 -7.12 20.86
C THR A 102 16.69 -7.72 19.96
N ARG A 103 17.66 -6.91 19.52
CA ARG A 103 18.82 -7.36 18.73
C ARG A 103 19.73 -8.27 19.55
N ASP A 104 20.09 -7.90 20.78
CA ASP A 104 20.95 -8.68 21.66
C ASP A 104 20.33 -10.05 21.98
N LEU A 105 19.02 -10.12 22.19
CA LEU A 105 18.29 -11.37 22.42
C LEU A 105 18.22 -12.24 21.16
N LYS A 106 18.03 -11.64 19.97
CA LYS A 106 18.10 -12.35 18.69
C LYS A 106 19.49 -12.93 18.43
N MET A 107 20.55 -12.17 18.72
CA MET A 107 21.94 -12.66 18.64
C MET A 107 22.19 -13.83 19.60
N LYS A 108 21.56 -13.82 20.77
CA LYS A 108 21.55 -14.95 21.72
C LYS A 108 20.60 -16.10 21.34
N LYS A 109 19.98 -16.05 20.15
CA LYS A 109 19.03 -17.06 19.62
C LYS A 109 17.88 -17.39 20.59
N LYS A 110 17.37 -16.38 21.32
CA LYS A 110 16.22 -16.54 22.20
C LYS A 110 14.95 -16.87 21.40
N LYS A 111 14.09 -17.71 21.96
CA LYS A 111 12.81 -18.11 21.34
C LYS A 111 11.80 -16.96 21.40
N LYS A 112 10.76 -17.00 20.54
CA LYS A 112 9.75 -15.94 20.42
C LYS A 112 9.01 -15.63 21.72
N ASP A 113 8.70 -16.65 22.51
CA ASP A 113 8.08 -16.56 23.85
C ASP A 113 8.99 -15.97 24.92
N GLN A 114 10.29 -15.88 24.65
CA GLN A 114 11.30 -15.26 25.50
C GLN A 114 11.63 -13.82 25.07
N MET A 115 11.04 -13.35 23.96
CA MET A 115 11.20 -11.97 23.52
C MET A 115 10.31 -11.06 24.35
N PRO A 116 10.80 -9.87 24.75
CA PRO A 116 9.96 -8.91 25.45
C PRO A 116 8.79 -8.49 24.56
N LYS A 117 7.66 -8.18 25.19
CA LYS A 117 6.48 -7.63 24.52
C LYS A 117 6.47 -6.12 24.61
N ASP A 118 5.73 -5.51 23.69
CA ASP A 118 5.49 -4.09 23.71
C ASP A 118 4.68 -3.69 24.95
N SER A 119 4.71 -2.41 25.31
CA SER A 119 3.91 -1.84 26.39
C SER A 119 2.75 -1.01 25.83
N LEU A 120 1.69 -0.83 26.61
CA LEU A 120 0.65 0.17 26.34
C LEU A 120 1.03 1.48 27.02
N GLY A 121 1.01 2.58 26.28
CA GLY A 121 0.98 3.93 26.80
C GLY A 121 -0.44 4.47 26.79
N LEU A 122 -0.85 5.13 27.86
CA LEU A 122 -2.12 5.82 28.02
C LEU A 122 -1.84 7.27 28.36
N PHE A 123 -2.35 8.21 27.56
CA PHE A 123 -2.36 9.63 27.88
C PHE A 123 -3.77 10.05 28.28
N ALA A 124 -3.94 10.46 29.53
CA ALA A 124 -5.18 11.00 30.10
C ALA A 124 -4.83 12.02 31.19
N ASN A 125 -5.66 13.05 31.40
CA ASN A 125 -5.43 14.08 32.42
C ASN A 125 -4.02 14.71 32.35
N ASN A 126 -3.51 14.95 31.13
CA ASN A 126 -2.15 15.45 30.88
C ASN A 126 -1.02 14.59 31.47
N LYS A 127 -1.26 13.30 31.70
CA LYS A 127 -0.28 12.35 32.26
C LYS A 127 -0.19 11.11 31.39
N ILE A 128 1.04 10.61 31.24
CA ILE A 128 1.30 9.33 30.59
C ILE A 128 1.45 8.23 31.64
N THR A 129 0.67 7.16 31.51
CA THR A 129 0.80 5.91 32.26
C THR A 129 1.23 4.79 31.32
N LYS A 130 2.14 3.90 31.76
CA LYS A 130 2.68 2.81 30.94
C LYS A 130 2.37 1.45 31.58
N TYR A 131 1.88 0.51 30.78
CA TYR A 131 1.55 -0.85 31.19
C TYR A 131 2.35 -1.86 30.36
N PRO A 132 3.24 -2.67 30.97
CA PRO A 132 4.10 -3.61 30.24
C PRO A 132 3.34 -4.87 29.78
N GLU A 133 4.02 -5.70 28.98
CA GLU A 133 3.56 -7.03 28.56
C GLU A 133 2.23 -7.05 27.79
N LEU A 134 1.97 -6.02 26.97
CA LEU A 134 0.74 -5.86 26.20
C LEU A 134 0.56 -7.01 25.20
N THR A 135 -0.64 -7.60 25.19
CA THR A 135 -1.07 -8.57 24.17
C THR A 135 -2.16 -8.01 23.25
N GLY A 136 -2.92 -6.99 23.68
CA GLY A 136 -3.93 -6.31 22.86
C GLY A 136 -4.68 -5.23 23.64
N TYR A 137 -5.31 -4.28 22.95
CA TYR A 137 -6.17 -3.26 23.56
C TYR A 137 -7.43 -3.04 22.72
N TYR A 138 -8.48 -2.51 23.35
CA TYR A 138 -9.82 -2.34 22.79
C TYR A 138 -10.39 -1.00 23.28
N ILE A 139 -10.94 -0.22 22.36
CA ILE A 139 -11.59 1.07 22.61
C ILE A 139 -12.93 1.07 21.85
N PRO A 140 -14.02 1.58 22.44
CA PRO A 140 -15.30 1.72 21.74
C PRO A 140 -15.20 2.72 20.60
N LYS A 141 -16.06 2.56 19.59
CA LYS A 141 -16.07 3.46 18.42
C LYS A 141 -16.81 4.77 18.71
N GLU A 142 -17.74 4.78 19.67
CA GLU A 142 -18.62 5.92 19.95
C GLU A 142 -18.89 6.10 21.46
N ASN A 143 -19.14 7.36 21.84
CA ASN A 143 -19.80 7.87 23.07
C ASN A 143 -19.25 7.49 24.45
N GLU A 144 -18.39 6.49 24.57
CA GLU A 144 -17.92 5.96 25.84
C GLU A 144 -16.41 6.13 26.01
N SER A 145 -16.00 6.33 27.27
CA SER A 145 -14.60 6.62 27.65
C SER A 145 -13.92 5.43 28.32
N TRP A 146 -14.29 4.22 27.93
CA TRP A 146 -13.70 2.98 28.44
C TRP A 146 -12.51 2.53 27.60
N LEU A 147 -11.54 1.89 28.26
CA LEU A 147 -10.42 1.19 27.65
C LEU A 147 -10.32 -0.20 28.26
N ALA A 148 -10.20 -1.22 27.42
CA ALA A 148 -9.80 -2.55 27.87
C ALA A 148 -8.46 -2.93 27.26
N TYR A 149 -7.59 -3.56 28.03
CA TYR A 149 -6.35 -4.12 27.48
C TYR A 149 -5.98 -5.43 28.14
N THR A 150 -5.33 -6.28 27.37
CA THR A 150 -4.85 -7.59 27.78
C THR A 150 -3.34 -7.60 27.92
N PHE A 151 -2.84 -8.34 28.90
CA PHE A 151 -1.41 -8.51 29.15
C PHE A 151 -1.12 -9.87 29.76
N GLU A 152 0.14 -10.30 29.72
CA GLU A 152 0.59 -11.52 30.36
C GLU A 152 1.43 -11.22 31.61
N SER A 153 1.27 -12.04 32.64
CA SER A 153 2.11 -11.98 33.84
C SER A 153 2.40 -13.39 34.37
N LYS A 154 3.59 -13.55 34.97
CA LYS A 154 4.01 -14.80 35.61
C LYS A 154 3.57 -14.81 37.06
N ASP A 155 3.01 -15.94 37.49
CA ASP A 155 2.77 -16.20 38.91
C ASP A 155 4.04 -16.81 39.53
N PHE A 156 4.61 -16.11 40.51
CA PHE A 156 5.83 -16.50 41.21
C PHE A 156 5.56 -17.24 42.53
N SER A 157 4.30 -17.55 42.85
CA SER A 157 3.92 -18.23 44.09
C SER A 157 4.44 -19.67 44.18
N ASN A 158 4.77 -20.33 43.06
CA ASN A 158 5.32 -21.68 43.01
C ASN A 158 6.73 -21.72 42.39
N LYS A 159 7.75 -22.04 43.20
CA LYS A 159 9.19 -22.00 42.81
C LYS A 159 9.62 -23.05 41.78
N LYS A 160 8.75 -24.01 41.41
CA LYS A 160 9.11 -25.14 40.51
C LYS A 160 8.56 -25.04 39.09
N ASP A 161 7.58 -24.18 38.81
CA ASP A 161 7.11 -23.87 37.45
C ASP A 161 6.31 -22.55 37.49
N SER A 162 6.83 -21.49 36.86
CA SER A 162 6.11 -20.21 36.78
C SER A 162 5.07 -20.27 35.65
N LEU A 163 3.79 -20.48 35.99
CA LEU A 163 2.71 -20.44 35.01
C LEU A 163 2.47 -18.98 34.56
N THR A 164 2.40 -18.77 33.25
CA THR A 164 1.97 -17.49 32.67
C THR A 164 0.45 -17.45 32.57
N TYR A 165 -0.13 -16.38 33.09
CA TYR A 165 -1.56 -16.07 33.03
C TYR A 165 -1.81 -14.84 32.17
N SER A 166 -2.92 -14.85 31.44
CA SER A 166 -3.42 -13.70 30.71
C SER A 166 -4.43 -12.93 31.58
N PHE A 167 -4.37 -11.61 31.54
CA PHE A 167 -5.23 -10.72 32.29
C PHE A 167 -5.84 -9.69 31.36
N MET A 168 -7.04 -9.21 31.69
CA MET A 168 -7.64 -8.03 31.10
C MET A 168 -7.89 -6.97 32.17
N ASN A 169 -7.39 -5.76 31.94
CA ASN A 169 -7.78 -4.59 32.71
C ASN A 169 -8.82 -3.80 31.93
N ILE A 170 -9.95 -3.50 32.56
CA ILE A 170 -10.97 -2.57 32.06
C ILE A 170 -10.86 -1.31 32.90
N ILE A 171 -10.62 -0.18 32.25
CA ILE A 171 -10.40 1.09 32.93
C ILE A 171 -11.23 2.22 32.35
N TYR A 172 -11.58 3.18 33.22
CA TYR A 172 -12.09 4.48 32.85
C TYR A 172 -10.97 5.52 33.07
N PRO A 173 -10.18 5.87 32.04
CA PRO A 173 -8.92 6.59 32.20
C PRO A 173 -9.00 7.91 32.97
N VAL A 174 -10.11 8.65 32.81
CA VAL A 174 -10.26 9.99 33.39
C VAL A 174 -10.44 9.94 34.91
N THR A 175 -11.05 8.88 35.45
CA THR A 175 -11.29 8.70 36.89
C THR A 175 -10.37 7.65 37.54
N ASP A 176 -9.49 7.03 36.76
CA ASP A 176 -8.61 5.92 37.15
C ASP A 176 -9.35 4.70 37.75
N LYS A 177 -10.64 4.55 37.40
CA LYS A 177 -11.43 3.38 37.80
C LYS A 177 -10.93 2.13 37.08
N LYS A 178 -10.78 1.02 37.80
CA LYS A 178 -10.17 -0.21 37.26
C LYS A 178 -10.85 -1.50 37.72
N PHE A 179 -11.06 -2.40 36.77
CA PHE A 179 -11.47 -3.79 36.97
C PHE A 179 -10.40 -4.72 36.39
N ILE A 180 -10.05 -5.78 37.12
CA ILE A 180 -9.03 -6.75 36.71
C ILE A 180 -9.69 -8.11 36.56
N LEU A 181 -9.54 -8.70 35.38
CA LEU A 181 -10.07 -10.01 35.04
C LEU A 181 -8.92 -10.96 34.75
N LYS A 182 -8.94 -12.14 35.36
CA LYS A 182 -7.96 -13.20 35.14
C LYS A 182 -8.43 -14.14 34.03
N ASP A 183 -7.48 -14.74 33.33
CA ASP A 183 -7.68 -15.76 32.30
C ASP A 183 -8.45 -15.26 31.05
N VAL A 184 -8.29 -13.98 30.72
CA VAL A 184 -8.92 -13.34 29.55
C VAL A 184 -7.90 -13.14 28.44
N ASN A 185 -8.27 -13.51 27.22
CA ASN A 185 -7.38 -13.55 26.06
C ASN A 185 -7.70 -12.46 25.03
N GLU A 186 -8.98 -12.20 24.78
CA GLU A 186 -9.45 -11.28 23.75
C GLU A 186 -10.77 -10.61 24.17
N GLY A 187 -11.11 -9.49 23.52
CA GLY A 187 -12.39 -8.82 23.74
C GLY A 187 -12.83 -7.96 22.56
N ALA A 188 -14.05 -7.45 22.63
CA ALA A 188 -14.64 -6.56 21.65
C ALA A 188 -15.69 -5.66 22.34
N PHE A 189 -15.57 -4.35 22.14
CA PHE A 189 -16.61 -3.41 22.56
C PHE A 189 -17.75 -3.39 21.53
N SER A 190 -18.98 -3.22 22.01
CA SER A 190 -20.08 -2.72 21.20
C SER A 190 -19.71 -1.34 20.62
N LYS A 191 -20.29 -0.97 19.48
CA LYS A 191 -19.98 0.31 18.83
C LYS A 191 -20.18 1.49 19.78
N ASN A 192 -21.31 1.47 20.49
CA ASN A 192 -21.69 2.48 21.49
C ASN A 192 -20.94 2.36 22.83
N GLY A 193 -20.07 1.36 23.00
CA GLY A 193 -19.26 1.12 24.19
C GLY A 193 -19.99 0.67 25.46
N LYS A 194 -21.31 0.44 25.42
CA LYS A 194 -22.10 0.00 26.59
C LYS A 194 -21.77 -1.42 27.06
N THR A 195 -21.16 -2.22 26.19
CA THR A 195 -20.84 -3.62 26.49
C THR A 195 -19.47 -3.98 25.94
N LEU A 196 -18.65 -4.62 26.78
CA LEU A 196 -17.45 -5.32 26.37
C LEU A 196 -17.70 -6.81 26.47
N ALA A 197 -17.75 -7.52 25.35
CA ALA A 197 -17.67 -8.97 25.37
C ALA A 197 -16.21 -9.42 25.37
N PHE A 198 -15.91 -10.52 26.05
CA PHE A 198 -14.55 -11.07 26.09
C PHE A 198 -14.56 -12.58 26.27
N THR A 199 -13.49 -13.22 25.79
CA THR A 199 -13.31 -14.68 25.90
C THR A 199 -12.07 -15.01 26.71
N GLY A 200 -12.10 -16.16 27.37
CA GLY A 200 -11.04 -16.60 28.24
C GLY A 200 -11.01 -18.10 28.46
N LYS A 201 -9.93 -18.57 29.08
CA LYS A 201 -9.71 -20.00 29.38
C LYS A 201 -9.20 -20.20 30.79
N THR A 202 -10.01 -20.79 31.65
CA THR A 202 -9.61 -21.15 33.01
C THR A 202 -8.77 -22.43 32.99
N LYS A 203 -7.54 -22.33 33.50
CA LYS A 203 -6.58 -23.45 33.63
C LYS A 203 -6.77 -24.14 34.99
N ASN A 204 -7.55 -25.23 35.03
CA ASN A 204 -7.83 -26.01 36.25
C ASN A 204 -7.28 -27.46 36.19
N GLY A 205 -6.03 -27.65 35.76
CA GLY A 205 -5.45 -28.99 35.63
C GLY A 205 -5.94 -29.74 34.37
N LYS A 206 -6.36 -31.00 34.48
CA LYS A 206 -6.50 -31.96 33.35
C LYS A 206 -7.47 -31.56 32.20
N LYS A 207 -8.32 -30.54 32.33
CA LYS A 207 -9.15 -30.00 31.23
C LYS A 207 -9.36 -28.49 31.35
N ASP A 208 -8.92 -27.74 30.34
CA ASP A 208 -9.19 -26.29 30.22
C ASP A 208 -10.67 -26.04 29.91
N THR A 209 -11.25 -25.04 30.57
CA THR A 209 -12.64 -24.60 30.31
C THR A 209 -12.63 -23.22 29.67
N SER A 210 -13.24 -23.08 28.48
CA SER A 210 -13.40 -21.78 27.83
C SER A 210 -14.67 -21.08 28.29
N PHE A 211 -14.67 -19.75 28.32
CA PHE A 211 -15.84 -18.96 28.66
C PHE A 211 -15.98 -17.72 27.76
N VAL A 212 -17.21 -17.23 27.63
CA VAL A 212 -17.54 -15.89 27.13
C VAL A 212 -18.28 -15.15 28.23
N SER A 213 -17.87 -13.91 28.46
CA SER A 213 -18.48 -13.02 29.42
C SER A 213 -18.72 -11.65 28.80
N ILE A 214 -19.63 -10.90 29.41
CA ILE A 214 -19.88 -9.50 29.10
C ILE A 214 -19.60 -8.64 30.32
N PHE A 215 -19.07 -7.45 30.10
CA PHE A 215 -18.99 -6.37 31.08
C PHE A 215 -19.97 -5.27 30.67
N ASP A 216 -20.99 -5.05 31.49
CA ASP A 216 -21.94 -3.94 31.36
C ASP A 216 -21.28 -2.69 31.94
N THR A 217 -20.97 -1.71 31.09
CA THR A 217 -20.20 -0.53 31.52
C THR A 217 -20.97 0.40 32.45
N LYS A 218 -22.31 0.35 32.41
CA LYS A 218 -23.17 1.17 33.27
C LYS A 218 -23.35 0.53 34.65
N LYS A 219 -23.56 -0.78 34.70
CA LYS A 219 -23.69 -1.54 35.96
C LYS A 219 -22.34 -1.92 36.56
N GLU A 220 -21.29 -1.82 35.75
CA GLU A 220 -19.91 -2.15 36.11
C GLU A 220 -19.77 -3.55 36.68
N SER A 221 -20.48 -4.47 36.04
CA SER A 221 -20.62 -5.85 36.49
C SER A 221 -20.30 -6.81 35.36
N VAL A 222 -19.70 -7.93 35.71
CA VAL A 222 -19.39 -9.02 34.77
C VAL A 222 -20.48 -10.08 34.88
N ALA A 223 -21.01 -10.50 33.73
CA ALA A 223 -21.87 -11.67 33.62
C ALA A 223 -21.23 -12.70 32.69
N VAL A 224 -21.16 -13.95 33.15
CA VAL A 224 -20.75 -15.08 32.31
C VAL A 224 -21.94 -15.50 31.47
N ILE A 225 -21.81 -15.46 30.14
CA ILE A 225 -22.90 -15.83 29.21
C ILE A 225 -22.71 -17.23 28.63
N PHE A 226 -21.48 -17.75 28.66
CA PHE A 226 -21.16 -19.11 28.22
C PHE A 226 -19.94 -19.66 28.97
N ARG A 227 -19.99 -20.94 29.34
CA ARG A 227 -18.84 -21.65 29.93
C ARG A 227 -18.93 -23.14 29.65
N GLN A 228 -17.98 -23.67 28.89
CA GLN A 228 -17.90 -25.09 28.52
C GLN A 228 -16.44 -25.52 28.25
N PRO A 229 -16.08 -26.81 28.45
CA PRO A 229 -14.84 -27.36 27.92
C PRO A 229 -14.76 -27.18 26.40
N GLY A 230 -13.55 -27.00 25.87
CA GLY A 230 -13.32 -26.84 24.44
C GLY A 230 -12.66 -25.51 24.08
N THR A 231 -12.77 -25.10 22.82
CA THR A 231 -12.12 -23.91 22.26
C THR A 231 -13.14 -22.92 21.71
N ILE A 232 -13.00 -21.65 22.07
CA ILE A 232 -13.78 -20.53 21.54
C ILE A 232 -12.91 -19.74 20.57
N LYS A 233 -13.52 -19.25 19.48
CA LYS A 233 -12.91 -18.32 18.52
C LYS A 233 -13.96 -17.32 18.03
N LYS A 234 -13.48 -16.26 17.36
CA LYS A 234 -14.26 -15.30 16.56
C LYS A 234 -15.42 -14.68 17.36
N LEU A 235 -15.10 -13.74 18.24
CA LEU A 235 -16.09 -12.99 19.01
C LEU A 235 -16.61 -11.78 18.23
N ALA A 236 -17.92 -11.56 18.23
CA ALA A 236 -18.56 -10.33 17.73
C ALA A 236 -19.64 -9.82 18.68
N VAL A 237 -19.82 -8.49 18.68
CA VAL A 237 -20.82 -7.76 19.47
C VAL A 237 -21.57 -6.82 18.53
N ASP A 238 -22.88 -6.70 18.69
CA ASP A 238 -23.68 -5.75 17.92
C ASP A 238 -23.38 -4.29 18.31
N ALA A 239 -23.87 -3.35 17.51
CA ALA A 239 -23.66 -1.92 17.77
C ALA A 239 -24.20 -1.49 19.15
N GLU A 240 -25.33 -2.07 19.56
CA GLU A 240 -26.00 -1.74 20.83
C GLU A 240 -25.42 -2.42 22.08
N GLY A 241 -24.69 -3.54 21.92
CA GLY A 241 -24.17 -4.34 23.03
C GLY A 241 -25.16 -5.36 23.60
N SER A 242 -26.31 -5.52 22.97
CA SER A 242 -27.37 -6.44 23.40
C SER A 242 -27.18 -7.87 22.90
N ARG A 243 -26.29 -8.07 21.91
CA ARG A 243 -26.11 -9.34 21.20
C ARG A 243 -24.63 -9.67 21.08
N VAL A 244 -24.31 -10.93 21.30
CA VAL A 244 -22.94 -11.47 21.19
C VAL A 244 -22.99 -12.76 20.39
N ALA A 245 -22.05 -12.93 19.47
CA ALA A 245 -21.87 -14.15 18.71
C ALA A 245 -20.44 -14.66 18.81
N PHE A 246 -20.28 -15.99 18.83
CA PHE A 246 -18.98 -16.65 18.85
C PHE A 246 -19.09 -18.09 18.38
N ILE A 247 -17.97 -18.68 17.96
CA ILE A 247 -17.91 -20.11 17.62
C ILE A 247 -17.23 -20.91 18.73
N HIS A 248 -17.76 -22.10 19.01
CA HIS A 248 -17.22 -23.02 20.01
C HIS A 248 -17.08 -24.44 19.44
N SER A 249 -16.01 -25.12 19.82
CA SER A 249 -15.79 -26.54 19.50
C SER A 249 -15.43 -27.31 20.75
N LYS A 250 -16.09 -28.45 20.97
CA LYS A 250 -15.75 -29.42 22.02
C LYS A 250 -14.63 -30.39 21.58
N ASP A 251 -14.25 -30.36 20.31
CA ASP A 251 -13.34 -31.34 19.73
C ASP A 251 -11.89 -31.15 20.21
N THR A 252 -11.26 -32.28 20.51
CA THR A 252 -9.86 -32.38 20.90
C THR A 252 -8.96 -32.88 19.77
N THR A 253 -9.53 -33.23 18.62
CA THR A 253 -8.83 -33.62 17.40
C THR A 253 -8.23 -32.40 16.68
N ASP A 254 -7.34 -32.66 15.71
CA ASP A 254 -6.72 -31.62 14.87
C ASP A 254 -7.77 -30.92 13.99
N ILE A 255 -8.72 -31.70 13.45
CA ILE A 255 -9.90 -31.17 12.77
C ILE A 255 -10.95 -30.86 13.83
N LYS A 256 -11.29 -29.58 14.00
CA LYS A 256 -12.28 -29.10 14.97
C LYS A 256 -13.53 -28.64 14.25
N ARG A 257 -14.68 -29.18 14.65
CA ARG A 257 -15.99 -28.72 14.19
C ARG A 257 -16.54 -27.68 15.14
N TYR A 258 -17.02 -26.59 14.58
CA TYR A 258 -17.49 -25.44 15.33
C TYR A 258 -19.01 -25.31 15.25
N THR A 259 -19.62 -24.96 16.38
CA THR A 259 -21.00 -24.50 16.49
C THR A 259 -20.98 -23.00 16.73
N LEU A 260 -21.76 -22.25 15.95
CA LEU A 260 -22.01 -20.83 16.14
C LEU A 260 -23.06 -20.64 17.23
N TYR A 261 -22.69 -19.91 18.27
CA TYR A 261 -23.57 -19.52 19.37
C TYR A 261 -23.96 -18.06 19.24
N TYR A 262 -25.20 -17.78 19.60
CA TYR A 262 -25.77 -16.44 19.65
C TYR A 262 -26.40 -16.21 21.03
N TRP A 263 -25.97 -15.13 21.66
CA TRP A 263 -26.53 -14.64 22.92
C TRP A 263 -27.29 -13.34 22.66
N ASN A 264 -28.48 -13.24 23.25
CA ASN A 264 -29.33 -12.05 23.21
C ASN A 264 -30.00 -11.87 24.59
N ASN A 265 -29.69 -10.76 25.27
CA ASN A 265 -30.34 -10.33 26.51
C ASN A 265 -30.58 -11.47 27.54
N GLY A 266 -29.53 -12.24 27.84
CA GLY A 266 -29.55 -13.28 28.87
C GLY A 266 -29.84 -14.69 28.37
N THR A 267 -30.33 -14.85 27.13
CA THR A 267 -30.55 -16.16 26.51
C THR A 267 -29.44 -16.49 25.55
N ILE A 268 -28.88 -17.69 25.65
CA ILE A 268 -27.88 -18.22 24.70
C ILE A 268 -28.43 -19.45 23.99
N LYS A 269 -28.23 -19.53 22.68
CA LYS A 269 -28.57 -20.70 21.87
C LYS A 269 -27.54 -20.97 20.77
N PRO A 270 -27.33 -22.24 20.36
CA PRO A 270 -26.67 -22.54 19.10
C PRO A 270 -27.58 -22.09 17.94
N ILE A 271 -27.01 -21.50 16.90
CA ILE A 271 -27.74 -21.03 15.71
C ILE A 271 -27.22 -21.62 14.41
N ALA A 272 -25.97 -22.08 14.36
CA ALA A 272 -25.44 -22.76 13.18
C ALA A 272 -24.45 -23.87 13.54
N ASP A 273 -24.62 -25.05 12.96
CA ASP A 273 -23.65 -26.16 12.94
C ASP A 273 -23.87 -27.02 11.68
N THR A 274 -23.24 -28.20 11.63
CA THR A 274 -23.36 -29.13 10.50
C THR A 274 -24.77 -29.68 10.25
N THR A 275 -25.71 -29.48 11.18
CA THR A 275 -27.11 -29.94 11.04
C THR A 275 -28.05 -28.85 10.54
N THR A 276 -27.67 -27.58 10.70
CA THR A 276 -28.45 -26.42 10.24
C THR A 276 -27.95 -25.85 8.92
N LEU A 277 -26.69 -26.10 8.58
CA LEU A 277 -26.07 -25.70 7.31
C LEU A 277 -26.39 -26.72 6.21
N PRO A 278 -26.22 -26.37 4.93
CA PRO A 278 -26.37 -27.33 3.84
C PRO A 278 -25.51 -28.59 4.05
N ASP A 279 -25.99 -29.74 3.58
CA ASP A 279 -25.25 -31.00 3.72
C ASP A 279 -23.83 -30.88 3.15
N GLY A 280 -22.85 -31.33 3.94
CA GLY A 280 -21.43 -31.23 3.59
C GLY A 280 -20.78 -29.89 3.91
N TRP A 281 -21.45 -28.99 4.63
CA TRP A 281 -20.89 -27.71 5.07
C TRP A 281 -20.70 -27.63 6.60
N GLU A 282 -19.80 -26.76 7.03
CA GLU A 282 -19.56 -26.46 8.45
C GLU A 282 -19.22 -24.98 8.69
N VAL A 283 -19.33 -24.54 9.95
CA VAL A 283 -18.95 -23.19 10.36
C VAL A 283 -17.43 -23.06 10.31
N SER A 284 -16.92 -22.05 9.61
CA SER A 284 -15.49 -21.81 9.46
C SER A 284 -14.93 -20.92 10.57
N ALA A 285 -13.71 -21.25 10.99
CA ALA A 285 -12.93 -20.46 11.94
C ALA A 285 -11.84 -19.60 11.28
N TYR A 286 -11.77 -19.56 9.94
CA TYR A 286 -10.70 -18.86 9.24
C TYR A 286 -10.91 -17.35 9.18
N ASP A 287 -12.16 -16.88 9.04
CA ASP A 287 -12.48 -15.45 8.89
C ASP A 287 -13.49 -14.96 9.96
N ASN A 288 -13.65 -13.65 10.11
CA ASN A 288 -14.41 -13.00 11.18
C ASN A 288 -15.92 -12.97 10.89
N MET A 289 -16.72 -12.71 11.94
CA MET A 289 -18.16 -12.51 11.86
C MET A 289 -18.51 -11.07 12.26
N THR A 290 -19.59 -10.54 11.71
CA THR A 290 -20.03 -9.15 11.95
C THR A 290 -21.55 -9.05 11.98
N PHE A 291 -22.08 -8.19 12.84
CA PHE A 291 -23.49 -7.81 12.79
C PHE A 291 -23.72 -6.73 11.72
N SER A 292 -24.93 -6.67 11.16
CA SER A 292 -25.40 -5.47 10.47
C SER A 292 -25.41 -4.27 11.42
N GLU A 293 -25.31 -3.05 10.87
CA GLU A 293 -25.29 -1.83 11.67
C GLU A 293 -26.56 -1.67 12.53
N ASP A 294 -27.72 -2.08 11.99
CA ASP A 294 -29.01 -2.12 12.71
C ASP A 294 -29.17 -3.34 13.64
N GLY A 295 -28.18 -4.23 13.65
CA GLY A 295 -28.15 -5.45 14.46
C GLY A 295 -29.11 -6.54 14.03
N THR A 296 -29.88 -6.41 12.93
CA THR A 296 -30.91 -7.37 12.48
C THR A 296 -30.36 -8.66 11.86
N LYS A 297 -29.11 -8.64 11.39
CA LYS A 297 -28.44 -9.76 10.71
C LYS A 297 -27.07 -10.03 11.33
N LEU A 298 -26.67 -11.29 11.36
CA LEU A 298 -25.31 -11.71 11.70
C LEU A 298 -24.68 -12.41 10.50
N PHE A 299 -23.60 -11.85 9.98
CA PHE A 299 -22.83 -12.42 8.87
C PHE A 299 -21.66 -13.23 9.41
N PHE A 300 -21.50 -14.45 8.90
CA PHE A 300 -20.45 -15.37 9.34
C PHE A 300 -19.97 -16.24 8.17
N GLN A 301 -18.97 -17.05 8.44
CA GLN A 301 -18.19 -17.75 7.43
C GLN A 301 -18.41 -19.25 7.55
N THR A 302 -18.59 -19.89 6.40
CA THR A 302 -18.79 -21.34 6.27
C THR A 302 -17.74 -21.92 5.33
N ALA A 303 -17.54 -23.23 5.38
CA ALA A 303 -16.65 -23.94 4.45
C ALA A 303 -17.19 -25.35 4.19
N PRO A 304 -16.83 -25.98 3.05
CA PRO A 304 -17.01 -27.40 2.86
C PRO A 304 -16.36 -28.18 4.01
N LYS A 305 -17.07 -29.20 4.48
CA LYS A 305 -16.66 -30.03 5.60
C LYS A 305 -15.36 -30.75 5.28
N ILE A 306 -14.36 -30.57 6.14
CA ILE A 306 -13.09 -31.28 5.99
C ILE A 306 -13.28 -32.73 6.47
N SER A 307 -13.03 -33.69 5.58
CA SER A 307 -12.97 -35.11 5.94
C SER A 307 -11.56 -35.44 6.43
N PRO A 308 -11.41 -36.20 7.54
CA PRO A 308 -10.09 -36.68 7.95
C PRO A 308 -9.49 -37.50 6.82
N GLU A 309 -8.23 -37.21 6.47
CA GLU A 309 -7.50 -38.02 5.51
C GLU A 309 -7.48 -39.47 6.01
N PRO A 310 -7.80 -40.46 5.16
CA PRO A 310 -7.71 -41.86 5.56
C PRO A 310 -6.29 -42.16 6.05
N LYS A 311 -6.17 -43.00 7.07
CA LYS A 311 -4.84 -43.41 7.57
C LYS A 311 -4.06 -44.02 6.41
N ASP A 312 -2.98 -43.37 6.05
CA ASP A 312 -2.17 -43.78 4.93
C ASP A 312 -1.47 -45.11 5.22
N SER A 313 -1.55 -46.04 4.28
CA SER A 313 -0.83 -47.31 4.34
C SER A 313 0.60 -47.20 3.81
N LEU A 314 0.94 -46.08 3.15
CA LEU A 314 2.23 -45.81 2.54
C LEU A 314 3.08 -44.86 3.39
N LEU A 315 4.38 -45.11 3.42
CA LEU A 315 5.38 -44.17 3.94
C LEU A 315 5.47 -42.94 3.02
N GLU A 316 5.91 -41.79 3.56
CA GLU A 316 6.06 -40.57 2.75
C GLU A 316 7.01 -40.74 1.55
N GLU A 317 8.01 -41.63 1.63
CA GLU A 317 8.93 -41.96 0.53
C GLU A 317 8.29 -42.82 -0.57
N GLU A 318 7.17 -43.48 -0.27
CA GLU A 318 6.40 -44.30 -1.22
C GLU A 318 5.34 -43.46 -1.96
N LYS A 319 5.12 -42.21 -1.54
CA LYS A 319 4.16 -41.29 -2.15
C LYS A 319 4.85 -40.44 -3.20
N PHE A 320 4.39 -40.53 -4.45
CA PHE A 320 4.80 -39.59 -5.49
C PHE A 320 4.09 -38.23 -5.30
N LYS A 321 4.78 -37.14 -5.62
CA LYS A 321 4.24 -35.77 -5.67
C LYS A 321 4.45 -35.26 -7.08
N VAL A 322 3.38 -35.20 -7.86
CA VAL A 322 3.42 -34.85 -9.29
C VAL A 322 2.49 -33.69 -9.58
N ASP A 323 3.01 -32.72 -10.33
CA ASP A 323 2.28 -31.61 -10.90
C ASP A 323 1.90 -31.97 -12.34
N ILE A 324 0.62 -32.22 -12.60
CA ILE A 324 0.10 -32.51 -13.95
C ILE A 324 -0.46 -31.22 -14.52
N TRP A 325 0.04 -30.80 -15.69
CA TRP A 325 -0.43 -29.61 -16.39
C TRP A 325 -1.34 -30.03 -17.53
N ASN A 326 -2.61 -29.61 -17.49
CA ASN A 326 -3.56 -29.86 -18.56
C ASN A 326 -3.80 -28.59 -19.39
N TRP A 327 -3.83 -28.70 -20.71
CA TRP A 327 -4.08 -27.57 -21.61
C TRP A 327 -5.46 -26.92 -21.41
N ASN A 328 -6.38 -27.62 -20.75
CA ASN A 328 -7.72 -27.16 -20.44
C ASN A 328 -7.96 -26.87 -18.95
N ASP A 329 -6.90 -26.71 -18.15
CA ASP A 329 -7.04 -26.21 -16.79
C ASP A 329 -7.58 -24.78 -16.79
N ASP A 330 -8.49 -24.47 -15.86
CA ASP A 330 -9.00 -23.11 -15.64
C ASP A 330 -7.89 -22.19 -15.11
N LEU A 331 -7.07 -22.71 -14.21
CA LEU A 331 -5.87 -22.07 -13.67
C LEU A 331 -4.69 -23.02 -13.82
N LEU A 332 -3.54 -22.53 -14.26
CA LEU A 332 -2.33 -23.35 -14.38
C LEU A 332 -1.91 -23.90 -13.01
N GLN A 333 -1.24 -25.06 -12.99
CA GLN A 333 -0.75 -25.68 -11.77
C GLN A 333 0.12 -24.73 -10.93
N SER A 334 0.91 -23.86 -11.57
CA SER A 334 1.67 -22.80 -10.89
C SER A 334 0.79 -21.79 -10.15
N GLN A 335 -0.37 -21.42 -10.69
CA GLN A 335 -1.35 -20.56 -10.00
C GLN A 335 -2.03 -21.31 -8.87
N GLN A 336 -2.42 -22.57 -9.09
CA GLN A 336 -3.03 -23.41 -8.06
C GLN A 336 -2.10 -23.60 -6.85
N LEU A 337 -0.81 -23.83 -7.08
CA LEU A 337 0.20 -23.96 -6.02
C LEU A 337 0.44 -22.65 -5.28
N HIS A 338 0.50 -21.52 -6.01
CA HIS A 338 0.57 -20.19 -5.41
C HIS A 338 -0.63 -19.93 -4.49
N ASP A 339 -1.81 -20.34 -4.94
CA ASP A 339 -3.09 -20.08 -4.25
C ASP A 339 -3.44 -21.12 -3.18
N LEU A 340 -2.70 -22.24 -3.10
CA LEU A 340 -3.03 -23.42 -2.31
C LEU A 340 -3.43 -23.14 -0.86
N GLU A 341 -2.64 -22.32 -0.15
CA GLU A 341 -2.92 -21.99 1.26
C GLU A 341 -4.15 -21.09 1.43
N ARG A 342 -4.48 -20.29 0.42
CA ARG A 342 -5.71 -19.50 0.37
C ARG A 342 -6.90 -20.41 0.08
N GLU A 343 -6.79 -21.32 -0.88
CA GLU A 343 -7.84 -22.30 -1.22
C GLU A 343 -8.19 -23.21 -0.04
N LYS A 344 -7.18 -23.73 0.68
CA LYS A 344 -7.39 -24.55 1.89
C LYS A 344 -8.14 -23.81 3.01
N LYS A 345 -8.02 -22.49 3.05
CA LYS A 345 -8.66 -21.63 4.07
C LYS A 345 -9.87 -20.90 3.51
N ARG A 346 -10.31 -21.22 2.30
CA ARG A 346 -11.41 -20.55 1.63
C ARG A 346 -12.69 -20.67 2.45
N THR A 347 -13.40 -19.55 2.56
CA THR A 347 -14.68 -19.48 3.24
C THR A 347 -15.72 -18.86 2.36
N TYR A 348 -16.98 -19.10 2.71
CA TYR A 348 -18.13 -18.63 2.00
C TYR A 348 -19.09 -17.96 2.97
N LEU A 349 -19.61 -16.81 2.55
CA LEU A 349 -20.47 -16.00 3.40
C LEU A 349 -21.82 -16.69 3.64
N ALA A 350 -22.27 -16.67 4.88
CA ALA A 350 -23.62 -16.99 5.29
C ALA A 350 -24.17 -15.88 6.17
N VAL A 351 -25.50 -15.82 6.30
CA VAL A 351 -26.19 -14.86 7.15
C VAL A 351 -27.20 -15.56 8.04
N TYR A 352 -27.24 -15.15 9.29
CA TYR A 352 -28.32 -15.48 10.22
C TYR A 352 -29.26 -14.28 10.33
N ASN A 353 -30.48 -14.44 9.83
CA ASN A 353 -31.56 -13.48 10.02
C ASN A 353 -32.17 -13.70 11.41
N ILE A 354 -32.01 -12.71 12.28
CA ILE A 354 -32.32 -12.86 13.71
C ILE A 354 -33.83 -12.90 13.96
N ALA A 355 -34.61 -12.11 13.22
CA ALA A 355 -36.06 -12.06 13.38
C ALA A 355 -36.73 -13.33 12.83
N ALA A 356 -36.24 -13.86 11.71
CA ALA A 356 -36.75 -15.09 11.10
C ALA A 356 -36.19 -16.37 11.75
N ASP A 357 -35.22 -16.25 12.66
CA ASP A 357 -34.47 -17.36 13.26
C ASP A 357 -33.93 -18.36 12.23
N LYS A 358 -33.35 -17.83 11.15
CA LYS A 358 -32.98 -18.61 9.96
C LYS A 358 -31.56 -18.32 9.50
N VAL A 359 -30.80 -19.38 9.25
CA VAL A 359 -29.49 -19.33 8.58
C VAL A 359 -29.67 -19.51 7.07
N ILE A 360 -28.97 -18.70 6.29
CA ILE A 360 -29.03 -18.68 4.83
C ILE A 360 -27.59 -18.69 4.31
N GLN A 361 -27.27 -19.66 3.47
CA GLN A 361 -26.01 -19.73 2.74
C GLN A 361 -26.04 -18.73 1.58
N LEU A 362 -25.05 -17.83 1.48
CA LEU A 362 -25.01 -16.80 0.43
C LEU A 362 -23.94 -17.09 -0.62
N GLY A 363 -22.74 -17.45 -0.17
CA GLY A 363 -21.64 -17.89 -1.04
C GLY A 363 -21.60 -19.39 -1.19
N ASP A 364 -21.03 -19.89 -2.28
CA ASP A 364 -20.70 -21.30 -2.48
C ASP A 364 -19.55 -21.44 -3.47
N ASN A 365 -19.23 -22.66 -3.89
CA ASN A 365 -18.13 -22.91 -4.82
C ASN A 365 -18.24 -22.07 -6.09
N ASP A 366 -19.45 -21.79 -6.59
CA ASP A 366 -19.64 -21.02 -7.82
C ASP A 366 -19.77 -19.51 -7.54
N MET A 367 -20.23 -19.12 -6.36
CA MET A 367 -20.29 -17.75 -5.87
C MET A 367 -19.31 -17.55 -4.71
N GLN A 368 -18.02 -17.53 -5.02
CA GLN A 368 -16.99 -17.52 -3.98
C GLN A 368 -16.91 -16.19 -3.23
N LYS A 369 -17.30 -15.09 -3.88
CA LYS A 369 -17.24 -13.74 -3.31
C LYS A 369 -18.64 -13.15 -3.24
N VAL A 370 -19.04 -12.76 -2.03
CA VAL A 370 -20.28 -12.03 -1.76
C VAL A 370 -19.94 -10.80 -0.90
N ILE A 371 -20.23 -9.61 -1.40
CA ILE A 371 -19.95 -8.32 -0.77
C ILE A 371 -21.25 -7.79 -0.17
N ILE A 372 -21.22 -7.48 1.12
CA ILE A 372 -22.35 -6.89 1.85
C ILE A 372 -22.43 -5.39 1.56
N LEU A 373 -23.63 -4.91 1.24
CA LEU A 373 -23.93 -3.50 0.98
C LEU A 373 -24.57 -2.82 2.20
N ASN A 374 -24.62 -1.49 2.22
CA ASN A 374 -25.30 -0.68 3.24
C ASN A 374 -24.99 -1.09 4.70
N LYS A 375 -23.74 -1.46 5.00
CA LYS A 375 -23.32 -1.98 6.33
C LYS A 375 -24.20 -3.14 6.84
N GLY A 376 -24.77 -3.94 5.93
CA GLY A 376 -25.63 -5.09 6.23
C GLY A 376 -27.11 -4.77 6.49
N ASN A 377 -27.51 -3.50 6.44
CA ASN A 377 -28.90 -3.10 6.70
C ASN A 377 -29.84 -3.43 5.54
N GLY A 378 -29.32 -3.47 4.31
CA GLY A 378 -30.08 -3.84 3.12
C GLY A 378 -30.47 -5.33 3.11
N ASN A 379 -31.25 -5.69 2.08
CA ASN A 379 -31.66 -7.08 1.81
C ASN A 379 -30.97 -7.69 0.59
N ILE A 380 -30.06 -6.94 -0.06
CA ILE A 380 -29.30 -7.39 -1.22
C ILE A 380 -27.80 -7.31 -0.92
N ALA A 381 -27.06 -8.30 -1.41
CA ALA A 381 -25.59 -8.31 -1.49
C ALA A 381 -25.14 -8.49 -2.95
N PHE A 382 -23.87 -8.19 -3.21
CA PHE A 382 -23.25 -8.35 -4.52
C PHE A 382 -22.46 -9.64 -4.59
N GLY A 383 -22.83 -10.56 -5.48
CA GLY A 383 -22.10 -11.79 -5.75
C GLY A 383 -21.28 -11.71 -7.04
N THR A 384 -20.10 -12.34 -7.07
CA THR A 384 -19.32 -12.49 -8.31
C THR A 384 -18.90 -13.94 -8.56
N ASN A 385 -18.85 -14.32 -9.83
CA ASN A 385 -18.31 -15.61 -10.28
C ASN A 385 -17.29 -15.42 -11.42
N GLU A 386 -16.02 -15.69 -11.12
CA GLU A 386 -14.90 -15.58 -12.07
C GLU A 386 -14.58 -16.89 -12.78
N LYS A 387 -15.08 -18.04 -12.28
CA LYS A 387 -14.70 -19.38 -12.77
C LYS A 387 -14.82 -19.56 -14.28
N PRO A 388 -15.93 -19.12 -14.94
CA PRO A 388 -16.09 -19.34 -16.38
C PRO A 388 -15.00 -18.67 -17.24
N TYR A 389 -14.22 -17.76 -16.66
CA TYR A 389 -13.27 -16.91 -17.37
C TYR A 389 -11.83 -17.06 -16.89
N GLN A 390 -11.56 -17.91 -15.89
CA GLN A 390 -10.23 -18.06 -15.29
C GLN A 390 -9.15 -18.36 -16.33
N LYS A 391 -9.46 -19.21 -17.32
CA LYS A 391 -8.54 -19.55 -18.40
C LYS A 391 -8.07 -18.32 -19.20
N LEU A 392 -8.96 -17.33 -19.41
CA LEU A 392 -8.66 -16.11 -20.18
C LEU A 392 -7.56 -15.27 -19.53
N SER A 393 -7.39 -15.36 -18.20
CA SER A 393 -6.32 -14.65 -17.48
C SER A 393 -4.90 -15.00 -17.96
N SER A 394 -4.75 -16.09 -18.72
CA SER A 394 -3.48 -16.48 -19.32
C SER A 394 -2.99 -15.49 -20.38
N TRP A 395 -3.89 -14.87 -21.15
CA TRP A 395 -3.53 -14.01 -22.29
C TRP A 395 -4.28 -12.67 -22.33
N GLU A 396 -5.35 -12.51 -21.56
CA GLU A 396 -6.05 -11.23 -21.41
C GLU A 396 -5.60 -10.49 -20.15
N ASP A 397 -5.33 -9.19 -20.29
CA ASP A 397 -5.03 -8.28 -19.19
C ASP A 397 -6.33 -7.80 -18.52
N ALA A 398 -7.13 -8.78 -18.07
CA ALA A 398 -8.42 -8.54 -17.43
C ALA A 398 -8.90 -9.75 -16.63
N THR A 399 -9.51 -9.48 -15.47
CA THR A 399 -10.33 -10.45 -14.76
C THR A 399 -11.79 -10.25 -15.13
N TYR A 400 -12.40 -11.26 -15.75
CA TYR A 400 -13.83 -11.25 -16.06
C TYR A 400 -14.62 -12.00 -15.00
N MET A 401 -15.83 -11.53 -14.74
CA MET A 401 -16.78 -12.18 -13.84
C MET A 401 -18.21 -12.01 -14.30
N ASP A 402 -19.06 -12.94 -13.89
CA ASP A 402 -20.50 -12.73 -13.86
C ASP A 402 -20.87 -12.01 -12.55
N CYS A 403 -21.77 -11.04 -12.66
CA CYS A 403 -22.22 -10.18 -11.56
C CYS A 403 -23.65 -10.54 -11.14
N TYR A 404 -23.88 -10.75 -9.86
CA TYR A 404 -25.16 -11.20 -9.31
C TYR A 404 -25.66 -10.32 -8.18
N SER A 405 -26.98 -10.18 -8.07
CA SER A 405 -27.62 -9.77 -6.81
C SER A 405 -27.93 -11.02 -6.01
N VAL A 406 -27.65 -10.97 -4.72
CA VAL A 406 -27.89 -12.06 -3.77
C VAL A 406 -28.88 -11.57 -2.73
N ASN A 407 -30.04 -12.22 -2.66
CA ASN A 407 -31.06 -11.91 -1.67
C ASN A 407 -30.65 -12.45 -0.30
N LEU A 408 -30.57 -11.57 0.70
CA LEU A 408 -30.11 -11.90 2.05
C LEU A 408 -31.15 -12.64 2.91
N GLU A 409 -32.40 -12.74 2.47
CA GLU A 409 -33.50 -13.44 3.16
C GLU A 409 -33.75 -14.84 2.58
N THR A 410 -33.51 -15.03 1.28
CA THR A 410 -33.77 -16.29 0.58
C THR A 410 -32.49 -17.02 0.17
N GLY A 411 -31.37 -16.31 -0.03
CA GLY A 411 -30.15 -16.83 -0.65
C GLY A 411 -30.24 -16.93 -2.17
N GLU A 412 -31.33 -16.45 -2.78
CA GLU A 412 -31.52 -16.43 -4.22
C GLU A 412 -30.47 -15.56 -4.91
N LYS A 413 -29.90 -16.10 -5.99
CA LYS A 413 -28.84 -15.46 -6.79
C LYS A 413 -29.42 -15.12 -8.15
N LYS A 414 -29.56 -13.84 -8.45
CA LYS A 414 -30.02 -13.36 -9.75
C LYS A 414 -28.85 -12.80 -10.54
N LEU A 415 -28.59 -13.34 -11.72
CA LEU A 415 -27.60 -12.80 -12.64
C LEU A 415 -28.06 -11.41 -13.09
N ILE A 416 -27.22 -10.41 -12.89
CA ILE A 416 -27.45 -9.02 -13.30
C ILE A 416 -26.79 -8.80 -14.66
N VAL A 417 -25.47 -9.03 -14.72
CA VAL A 417 -24.67 -8.78 -15.92
C VAL A 417 -23.62 -9.88 -16.09
N PRO A 418 -23.59 -10.60 -17.23
CA PRO A 418 -22.58 -11.62 -17.49
C PRO A 418 -21.28 -11.02 -18.03
N LYS A 419 -20.16 -11.73 -17.82
CA LYS A 419 -18.82 -11.42 -18.38
C LYS A 419 -18.47 -9.93 -18.35
N ARG A 420 -18.09 -9.42 -17.19
CA ARG A 420 -17.67 -8.02 -16.99
C ARG A 420 -16.27 -7.92 -16.39
N LYS A 421 -15.52 -6.91 -16.84
CA LYS A 421 -14.26 -6.48 -16.22
C LYS A 421 -14.57 -5.75 -14.91
N LEU A 422 -13.59 -5.71 -14.00
CA LEU A 422 -13.70 -5.17 -12.64
C LEU A 422 -13.73 -3.62 -12.61
N TYR A 423 -14.71 -3.01 -13.27
CA TYR A 423 -14.97 -1.56 -13.30
C TYR A 423 -16.43 -1.27 -12.98
N SER A 424 -16.85 -1.71 -11.79
CA SER A 424 -18.25 -1.67 -11.38
C SER A 424 -18.41 -1.22 -9.94
N ASP A 425 -19.56 -0.64 -9.62
CA ASP A 425 -19.89 -0.15 -8.28
C ASP A 425 -21.36 -0.38 -7.94
N PHE A 426 -21.66 -0.55 -6.67
CA PHE A 426 -23.05 -0.64 -6.18
C PHE A 426 -23.43 0.64 -5.50
N SER A 427 -24.67 1.07 -5.74
CA SER A 427 -25.22 2.19 -4.98
C SER A 427 -25.29 1.86 -3.48
N PRO A 428 -25.04 2.81 -2.58
CA PRO A 428 -24.98 2.58 -1.14
C PRO A 428 -26.19 1.84 -0.55
N LEU A 429 -27.40 2.12 -1.05
CA LEU A 429 -28.62 1.45 -0.59
C LEU A 429 -28.93 0.15 -1.37
N GLY A 430 -28.14 -0.19 -2.38
CA GLY A 430 -28.28 -1.41 -3.18
C GLY A 430 -29.47 -1.35 -4.15
N ASN A 431 -29.76 -0.17 -4.70
CA ASN A 431 -30.79 0.01 -5.74
C ASN A 431 -30.24 -0.18 -7.14
N TYR A 432 -28.97 0.18 -7.37
CA TYR A 432 -28.35 0.19 -8.68
C TYR A 432 -27.00 -0.52 -8.70
N PHE A 433 -26.71 -1.19 -9.82
CA PHE A 433 -25.39 -1.67 -10.18
C PHE A 433 -24.86 -0.86 -11.35
N LEU A 434 -23.75 -0.17 -11.14
CA LEU A 434 -23.08 0.62 -12.16
C LEU A 434 -21.90 -0.17 -12.73
N TYR A 435 -21.74 -0.13 -14.05
CA TYR A 435 -20.57 -0.70 -14.70
C TYR A 435 -20.18 0.10 -15.95
N TYR A 436 -18.92 0.01 -16.34
CA TYR A 436 -18.42 0.57 -17.59
C TYR A 436 -18.43 -0.49 -18.71
N GLU A 437 -18.93 -0.14 -19.89
CA GLU A 437 -18.94 -0.99 -21.09
C GLU A 437 -17.90 -0.46 -22.10
N PRO A 438 -16.73 -1.12 -22.23
CA PRO A 438 -15.68 -0.64 -23.13
C PRO A 438 -16.11 -0.57 -24.60
N LYS A 439 -17.04 -1.44 -25.04
CA LYS A 439 -17.46 -1.52 -26.45
C LYS A 439 -18.13 -0.25 -26.97
N ASP A 440 -18.88 0.44 -26.12
CA ASP A 440 -19.48 1.72 -26.46
C ASP A 440 -18.89 2.91 -25.68
N SER A 441 -17.94 2.62 -24.78
CA SER A 441 -17.22 3.59 -23.97
C SER A 441 -18.12 4.39 -23.02
N THR A 442 -19.18 3.76 -22.52
CA THR A 442 -20.14 4.41 -21.62
C THR A 442 -20.32 3.68 -20.29
N TYR A 443 -20.87 4.39 -19.32
CA TYR A 443 -21.38 3.81 -18.08
C TYR A 443 -22.84 3.44 -18.22
N HIS A 444 -23.15 2.26 -17.70
CA HIS A 444 -24.47 1.69 -17.58
C HIS A 444 -24.87 1.60 -16.11
N SER A 445 -26.14 1.85 -15.83
CA SER A 445 -26.76 1.62 -14.53
C SER A 445 -27.88 0.60 -14.68
N TYR A 446 -27.75 -0.51 -13.98
CA TYR A 446 -28.78 -1.53 -13.88
C TYR A 446 -29.60 -1.31 -12.60
N SER A 447 -30.90 -1.06 -12.74
CA SER A 447 -31.86 -0.98 -11.64
C SER A 447 -32.22 -2.39 -11.16
N LEU A 448 -31.88 -2.71 -9.91
CA LEU A 448 -32.21 -4.01 -9.31
C LEU A 448 -33.71 -4.19 -9.07
N LYS A 449 -34.41 -3.08 -8.79
CA LYS A 449 -35.85 -3.08 -8.53
C LYS A 449 -36.65 -3.23 -9.82
N ASP A 450 -36.27 -2.49 -10.85
CA ASP A 450 -37.05 -2.40 -12.09
C ASP A 450 -36.57 -3.40 -13.16
N ASP A 451 -35.46 -4.11 -12.89
CA ASP A 451 -34.84 -5.07 -13.80
C ASP A 451 -34.48 -4.45 -15.16
N MET A 452 -33.87 -3.27 -15.11
CA MET A 452 -33.69 -2.42 -16.28
C MET A 452 -32.27 -1.89 -16.36
N ASP A 453 -31.63 -2.05 -17.50
CA ASP A 453 -30.29 -1.54 -17.81
C ASP A 453 -30.41 -0.27 -18.64
N VAL A 454 -29.78 0.82 -18.19
CA VAL A 454 -29.82 2.12 -18.85
C VAL A 454 -28.42 2.67 -19.02
N VAL A 455 -28.12 3.16 -20.23
CA VAL A 455 -26.88 3.92 -20.49
C VAL A 455 -27.03 5.32 -19.92
N ILE A 456 -26.13 5.73 -19.01
CA ILE A 456 -26.27 6.98 -18.25
C ILE A 456 -25.29 8.08 -18.68
N THR A 457 -24.22 7.76 -19.42
CA THR A 457 -23.23 8.77 -19.87
C THR A 457 -23.23 9.03 -21.38
N LYS A 458 -24.12 8.41 -22.15
CA LYS A 458 -24.14 8.52 -23.62
C LYS A 458 -24.31 9.97 -24.12
N SER A 459 -25.00 10.81 -23.37
CA SER A 459 -25.23 12.22 -23.73
C SER A 459 -24.10 13.15 -23.28
N ILE A 460 -23.09 12.65 -22.56
CA ILE A 460 -21.92 13.43 -22.17
C ILE A 460 -21.00 13.51 -23.40
N PRO A 461 -20.61 14.72 -23.85
CA PRO A 461 -19.77 14.88 -25.04
C PRO A 461 -18.32 14.40 -24.81
N GLU A 462 -17.91 14.30 -23.56
CA GLU A 462 -16.54 14.01 -23.15
C GLU A 462 -16.28 12.52 -22.97
N LYS A 463 -15.02 12.12 -23.16
CA LYS A 463 -14.59 10.73 -22.98
C LYS A 463 -14.51 10.38 -21.50
N MET A 464 -15.10 9.23 -21.15
CA MET A 464 -15.07 8.67 -19.79
C MET A 464 -13.86 7.77 -19.55
N TYR A 465 -12.94 7.68 -20.50
CA TYR A 465 -11.75 6.83 -20.49
C TYR A 465 -10.48 7.60 -20.83
N ASP A 466 -9.33 7.01 -20.47
CA ASP A 466 -8.02 7.59 -20.66
C ASP A 466 -7.75 7.99 -22.12
N GLU A 467 -7.78 9.30 -22.35
CA GLU A 467 -7.54 9.90 -23.66
C GLU A 467 -6.07 9.73 -24.13
N GLU A 468 -5.14 9.39 -23.22
CA GLU A 468 -3.72 9.15 -23.50
C GLU A 468 -3.33 7.67 -23.47
N TYR A 469 -4.32 6.77 -23.49
CA TYR A 469 -4.08 5.33 -23.38
C TYR A 469 -3.22 4.78 -24.52
N ASP A 470 -2.14 4.06 -24.17
CA ASP A 470 -1.15 3.55 -25.13
C ASP A 470 -0.88 2.04 -25.02
N LEU A 471 -1.76 1.31 -24.35
CA LEU A 471 -1.74 -0.15 -24.25
C LEU A 471 -2.64 -0.80 -25.32
N PRO A 472 -2.28 -1.99 -25.84
CA PRO A 472 -3.05 -2.70 -26.87
C PRO A 472 -4.25 -3.49 -26.32
N ASN A 473 -5.09 -2.83 -25.53
CA ASN A 473 -6.34 -3.33 -24.98
C ASN A 473 -7.33 -2.16 -24.80
N ASP A 474 -8.49 -2.43 -24.22
CA ASP A 474 -9.51 -1.41 -24.01
C ASP A 474 -8.99 -0.30 -23.06
N PRO A 475 -9.20 0.99 -23.36
CA PRO A 475 -8.75 2.07 -22.51
C PRO A 475 -9.44 2.06 -21.14
N GLU A 476 -8.66 2.34 -20.10
CA GLU A 476 -9.18 2.41 -18.73
C GLU A 476 -10.10 3.61 -18.54
N GLN A 477 -11.18 3.41 -17.80
CA GLN A 477 -12.11 4.48 -17.41
C GLN A 477 -11.50 5.41 -16.33
N TYR A 478 -11.87 6.69 -16.30
CA TYR A 478 -11.29 7.70 -15.37
C TYR A 478 -11.73 7.58 -13.91
N GLY A 479 -12.77 6.80 -13.65
CA GLY A 479 -13.29 6.47 -12.33
C GLY A 479 -14.68 7.04 -12.07
N ILE A 480 -15.20 6.65 -10.92
CA ILE A 480 -16.32 7.30 -10.27
C ILE A 480 -15.85 7.90 -8.95
N ALA A 481 -16.42 9.03 -8.54
CA ALA A 481 -16.18 9.58 -7.21
C ALA A 481 -16.99 8.83 -6.15
N GLY A 482 -18.17 8.32 -6.53
CA GLY A 482 -19.12 7.65 -5.65
C GLY A 482 -20.54 8.21 -5.78
N TRP A 483 -21.43 7.77 -4.89
CA TRP A 483 -22.85 8.08 -4.93
C TRP A 483 -23.23 9.20 -3.97
N THR A 484 -24.15 10.05 -4.38
CA THR A 484 -24.77 11.02 -3.46
C THR A 484 -25.73 10.30 -2.52
N LYS A 485 -26.22 11.03 -1.51
CA LYS A 485 -27.17 10.51 -0.54
C LYS A 485 -28.40 9.91 -1.24
N ASP A 486 -28.96 8.85 -0.63
CA ASP A 486 -30.21 8.21 -1.05
C ASP A 486 -30.17 7.63 -2.48
N ASP A 487 -28.97 7.34 -3.01
CA ASP A 487 -28.71 6.89 -4.38
C ASP A 487 -29.25 7.84 -5.47
N GLU A 488 -29.43 9.13 -5.15
CA GLU A 488 -30.04 10.12 -6.05
C GLU A 488 -29.24 10.31 -7.35
N SER A 489 -27.92 10.30 -7.25
CA SER A 489 -27.00 10.51 -8.36
C SER A 489 -25.67 9.81 -8.12
N VAL A 490 -24.97 9.51 -9.20
CA VAL A 490 -23.56 9.09 -9.18
C VAL A 490 -22.69 10.21 -9.73
N LEU A 491 -21.50 10.38 -9.14
CA LEU A 491 -20.48 11.30 -9.64
C LEU A 491 -19.44 10.52 -10.45
N ILE A 492 -19.28 10.85 -11.72
CA ILE A 492 -18.40 10.16 -12.68
C ILE A 492 -17.31 11.13 -13.15
N TYR A 493 -16.08 10.64 -13.29
CA TYR A 493 -14.97 11.44 -13.79
C TYR A 493 -14.89 11.39 -15.31
N ASP A 494 -14.62 12.54 -15.92
CA ASP A 494 -13.82 12.57 -17.14
C ASP A 494 -12.36 12.88 -16.78
N ARG A 495 -11.49 13.13 -17.79
CA ARG A 495 -10.08 13.46 -17.55
C ARG A 495 -9.89 14.56 -16.50
N TYR A 496 -10.67 15.63 -16.57
CA TYR A 496 -10.51 16.83 -15.76
C TYR A 496 -11.68 17.10 -14.80
N ASP A 497 -12.90 16.86 -15.26
CA ASP A 497 -14.13 17.31 -14.62
C ASP A 497 -14.91 16.16 -13.96
N ILE A 498 -15.86 16.55 -13.10
CA ILE A 498 -16.77 15.65 -12.40
C ILE A 498 -18.19 15.89 -12.93
N TRP A 499 -18.86 14.81 -13.31
CA TRP A 499 -20.21 14.81 -13.84
C TRP A 499 -21.18 14.21 -12.82
N LYS A 500 -22.24 14.94 -12.48
CA LYS A 500 -23.38 14.42 -11.71
C LYS A 500 -24.36 13.78 -12.69
N VAL A 501 -24.65 12.49 -12.49
CA VAL A 501 -25.46 11.68 -13.40
C VAL A 501 -26.59 11.00 -12.63
N ASN A 502 -27.81 11.08 -13.15
CA ASN A 502 -28.96 10.36 -12.60
C ASN A 502 -28.90 8.89 -13.05
N PRO A 503 -29.01 7.91 -12.14
CA PRO A 503 -28.85 6.49 -12.48
C PRO A 503 -29.96 5.93 -13.36
N LYS A 504 -31.10 6.62 -13.48
CA LYS A 504 -32.20 6.24 -14.37
C LYS A 504 -32.15 6.94 -15.73
N ASN A 505 -31.19 7.84 -15.92
CA ASN A 505 -31.11 8.73 -17.08
C ASN A 505 -32.39 9.56 -17.32
N GLU A 506 -33.12 9.93 -16.26
CA GLU A 506 -34.34 10.76 -16.35
C GLU A 506 -34.02 12.26 -16.45
N THR A 507 -32.81 12.65 -16.08
CA THR A 507 -32.31 14.04 -16.13
C THR A 507 -30.96 14.09 -16.83
N ALA A 508 -30.72 15.13 -17.62
CA ALA A 508 -29.45 15.32 -18.31
C ALA A 508 -28.26 15.37 -17.32
N PRO A 509 -27.13 14.72 -17.64
CA PRO A 509 -25.88 14.85 -16.89
C PRO A 509 -25.43 16.30 -16.75
N VAL A 510 -24.88 16.65 -15.58
CA VAL A 510 -24.40 18.01 -15.28
C VAL A 510 -22.93 17.96 -14.90
N ASN A 511 -22.09 18.69 -15.65
CA ASN A 511 -20.72 18.97 -15.22
C ASN A 511 -20.76 19.92 -14.02
N ILE A 512 -20.38 19.43 -12.84
CA ILE A 512 -20.44 20.19 -11.58
C ILE A 512 -19.16 20.99 -11.32
N THR A 513 -18.06 20.68 -11.98
CA THR A 513 -16.79 21.40 -11.84
C THR A 513 -16.63 22.50 -12.89
N LYS A 514 -17.15 22.31 -14.11
CA LYS A 514 -17.30 23.29 -15.20
C LYS A 514 -16.03 23.88 -15.80
N ILE A 515 -14.92 23.90 -15.06
CA ILE A 515 -13.71 24.65 -15.40
C ILE A 515 -12.49 23.73 -15.62
N GLY A 516 -12.62 22.43 -15.37
CA GLY A 516 -11.49 21.49 -15.40
C GLY A 516 -10.84 21.42 -16.78
N ARG A 517 -11.62 21.09 -17.81
CA ARG A 517 -11.15 20.99 -19.20
C ARG A 517 -10.54 22.29 -19.72
N ASP A 518 -11.18 23.42 -19.45
CA ASP A 518 -10.75 24.74 -19.91
C ASP A 518 -9.40 25.16 -19.30
N THR A 519 -9.22 24.85 -18.02
CA THR A 519 -8.00 25.22 -17.28
C THR A 519 -6.93 24.13 -17.30
N LYS A 520 -7.25 22.94 -17.81
CA LYS A 520 -6.43 21.72 -17.69
C LYS A 520 -6.16 21.33 -16.24
N THR A 521 -7.16 21.53 -15.38
CA THR A 521 -7.11 21.17 -13.95
C THR A 521 -7.91 19.90 -13.71
N ILE A 522 -7.22 18.88 -13.21
CA ILE A 522 -7.80 17.59 -12.84
C ILE A 522 -8.43 17.71 -11.46
N PHE A 523 -9.75 17.60 -11.35
CA PHE A 523 -10.48 17.57 -10.09
C PHE A 523 -10.82 16.14 -9.66
N ARG A 524 -10.53 15.79 -8.41
CA ARG A 524 -10.95 14.51 -7.80
C ARG A 524 -11.55 14.73 -6.41
N TYR A 525 -12.56 13.94 -6.04
CA TYR A 525 -13.17 14.03 -4.73
C TYR A 525 -12.18 13.59 -3.63
N SER A 526 -11.99 14.44 -2.63
CA SER A 526 -11.20 14.13 -1.44
C SER A 526 -12.13 13.80 -0.28
N LYS A 527 -12.20 12.50 0.06
CA LYS A 527 -13.07 11.98 1.12
C LYS A 527 -12.53 12.38 2.49
N LEU A 528 -13.32 13.14 3.24
CA LEU A 528 -12.96 13.63 4.59
C LEU A 528 -13.57 12.82 5.75
N ASP A 529 -14.56 11.96 5.48
CA ASP A 529 -15.23 11.11 6.46
C ASP A 529 -15.29 9.67 5.95
N ASP A 530 -14.38 8.83 6.43
CA ASP A 530 -14.27 7.42 6.05
C ASP A 530 -15.50 6.60 6.46
N ASP A 531 -16.26 7.03 7.47
CA ASP A 531 -17.47 6.33 7.95
C ASP A 531 -18.68 6.55 7.03
N SER A 532 -18.65 7.60 6.20
CA SER A 532 -19.72 7.91 5.26
C SER A 532 -19.76 6.94 4.09
N ILE A 533 -20.98 6.47 3.77
CA ILE A 533 -21.25 5.61 2.61
C ILE A 533 -21.69 6.40 1.38
N TYR A 534 -21.89 7.71 1.51
CA TYR A 534 -22.31 8.60 0.42
C TYR A 534 -21.48 9.89 0.40
N ILE A 535 -21.51 10.58 -0.73
CA ILE A 535 -20.89 11.88 -0.95
C ILE A 535 -21.84 12.98 -0.41
N PRO A 536 -21.41 13.80 0.56
CA PRO A 536 -22.22 14.91 1.06
C PRO A 536 -22.34 16.04 0.02
N ASN A 537 -23.33 16.93 0.18
CA ASN A 537 -23.52 18.05 -0.76
C ASN A 537 -22.31 19.01 -0.83
N LYS A 538 -21.65 19.25 0.32
CA LYS A 538 -20.43 20.08 0.39
C LYS A 538 -19.21 19.17 0.41
N ILE A 539 -18.36 19.29 -0.59
CA ILE A 539 -17.20 18.43 -0.80
C ILE A 539 -15.89 19.22 -0.89
N LEU A 540 -14.80 18.52 -0.59
CA LEU A 540 -13.45 18.93 -0.89
C LEU A 540 -12.99 18.23 -2.17
N LEU A 541 -12.36 18.97 -3.06
CA LEU A 541 -11.75 18.47 -4.29
C LEU A 541 -10.25 18.64 -4.21
N SER A 542 -9.46 17.61 -4.52
CA SER A 542 -8.06 17.81 -4.91
C SER A 542 -8.02 18.33 -6.35
N ALA A 543 -7.02 19.15 -6.64
CA ALA A 543 -6.80 19.77 -7.94
C ALA A 543 -5.33 19.66 -8.34
N GLN A 544 -5.07 19.28 -9.60
CA GLN A 544 -3.74 19.30 -10.20
C GLN A 544 -3.82 19.92 -11.60
N ASN A 545 -3.03 20.96 -11.88
CA ASN A 545 -3.00 21.59 -13.20
C ASN A 545 -1.93 20.96 -14.09
N GLU A 546 -2.30 20.37 -15.22
CA GLU A 546 -1.34 19.68 -16.11
C GLU A 546 -0.36 20.62 -16.83
N ASN A 547 -0.66 21.93 -16.91
CA ASN A 547 0.21 22.89 -17.60
C ASN A 547 1.24 23.50 -16.66
N THR A 548 0.79 23.92 -15.48
CA THR A 548 1.62 24.62 -14.48
C THR A 548 2.19 23.69 -13.42
N MET A 549 1.67 22.46 -13.33
CA MET A 549 1.93 21.47 -12.28
C MET A 549 1.48 21.90 -10.88
N LEU A 550 0.82 23.05 -10.71
CA LEU A 550 0.32 23.47 -9.40
C LEU A 550 -0.67 22.43 -8.86
N GLU A 551 -0.57 22.14 -7.56
CA GLU A 551 -1.47 21.24 -6.85
C GLU A 551 -2.14 21.97 -5.68
N GLY A 552 -3.31 21.47 -5.27
CA GLY A 552 -4.03 22.04 -4.14
C GLY A 552 -5.45 21.54 -4.00
N PHE A 553 -6.32 22.38 -3.44
CA PHE A 553 -7.68 22.00 -3.08
C PHE A 553 -8.71 23.08 -3.37
N TYR A 554 -9.90 22.63 -3.73
CA TYR A 554 -11.10 23.43 -3.97
C TYR A 554 -12.25 22.93 -3.09
N SER A 555 -13.21 23.80 -2.81
CA SER A 555 -14.50 23.43 -2.23
C SER A 555 -15.59 23.51 -3.29
N LEU A 556 -16.56 22.60 -3.22
CA LEU A 556 -17.73 22.62 -4.10
C LEU A 556 -19.00 22.25 -3.31
N GLU A 557 -20.09 22.96 -3.60
CA GLU A 557 -21.44 22.53 -3.23
C GLU A 557 -22.14 21.98 -4.48
N ILE A 558 -22.33 20.65 -4.52
CA ILE A 558 -22.75 19.87 -5.70
C ILE A 558 -24.04 20.44 -6.33
N ASN A 559 -25.01 20.81 -5.50
CA ASN A 559 -26.33 21.28 -5.96
C ASN A 559 -26.45 22.80 -6.12
N SER A 560 -25.36 23.56 -5.92
CA SER A 560 -25.41 25.03 -5.99
C SER A 560 -25.43 25.57 -7.43
N GLY A 561 -24.95 24.79 -8.41
CA GLY A 561 -24.72 25.27 -9.77
C GLY A 561 -23.52 26.21 -9.92
N ASN A 562 -22.75 26.48 -8.86
CA ASN A 562 -21.53 27.28 -8.93
C ASN A 562 -20.33 26.42 -9.33
N ALA A 563 -19.31 27.05 -9.91
CA ALA A 563 -18.01 26.41 -10.10
C ALA A 563 -17.29 26.20 -8.74
N PRO A 564 -16.35 25.26 -8.65
CA PRO A 564 -15.54 25.05 -7.44
C PRO A 564 -14.81 26.33 -7.03
N LYS A 565 -14.78 26.59 -5.72
CA LYS A 565 -14.04 27.71 -5.13
C LYS A 565 -12.65 27.24 -4.71
N GLU A 566 -11.62 27.89 -5.24
CA GLU A 566 -10.22 27.66 -4.85
C GLU A 566 -10.02 27.93 -3.36
N LEU A 567 -9.35 27.00 -2.67
CA LEU A 567 -8.93 27.17 -1.27
C LEU A 567 -7.43 27.39 -1.19
N VAL A 568 -6.66 26.60 -1.96
CA VAL A 568 -5.21 26.70 -2.06
C VAL A 568 -4.76 26.08 -3.39
N MET A 569 -3.83 26.72 -4.07
CA MET A 569 -3.08 26.18 -5.21
C MET A 569 -1.63 26.65 -5.09
N GLU A 570 -0.69 25.72 -4.98
CA GLU A 570 0.73 26.03 -4.73
C GLU A 570 1.64 25.15 -5.60
N ASP A 571 2.88 25.60 -5.81
CA ASP A 571 3.93 24.81 -6.47
C ASP A 571 4.55 23.78 -5.50
N PHE A 572 3.67 23.01 -4.86
CA PHE A 572 3.96 22.03 -3.83
C PHE A 572 2.95 20.88 -3.95
N GLY A 573 3.41 19.66 -3.68
CA GLY A 573 2.54 18.51 -3.54
C GLY A 573 1.90 18.47 -2.16
N PHE A 574 0.72 17.87 -2.09
CA PHE A 574 -0.04 17.70 -0.84
C PHE A 574 -0.42 16.24 -0.59
N SER A 575 -0.47 15.82 0.68
CA SER A 575 -1.17 14.58 1.01
C SER A 575 -2.68 14.81 1.01
N ASN A 576 -3.45 13.73 0.85
CA ASN A 576 -4.88 13.75 1.15
C ASN A 576 -5.10 14.26 2.60
N PRO A 577 -5.89 15.33 2.82
CA PRO A 577 -6.13 15.85 4.15
C PRO A 577 -6.98 14.92 4.99
N VAL A 578 -6.74 14.90 6.30
CA VAL A 578 -7.57 14.18 7.27
C VAL A 578 -8.28 15.20 8.14
N LYS A 579 -9.61 15.10 8.25
CA LYS A 579 -10.44 15.98 9.07
C LYS A 579 -10.67 15.41 10.47
N ALA A 580 -10.69 16.28 11.48
CA ALA A 580 -11.26 15.93 12.78
C ALA A 580 -12.76 15.62 12.65
N LYS A 581 -13.23 14.55 13.31
CA LYS A 581 -14.63 14.07 13.18
C LYS A 581 -15.67 15.09 13.68
N LYS A 582 -15.32 15.90 14.67
CA LYS A 582 -16.22 16.83 15.40
C LYS A 582 -15.76 18.30 15.31
N SER A 583 -14.80 18.64 14.44
CA SER A 583 -14.38 20.03 14.20
C SER A 583 -13.87 20.24 12.78
N ASP A 584 -13.78 21.49 12.33
CA ASP A 584 -13.36 21.84 10.97
C ASP A 584 -11.83 21.94 10.80
N ARG A 585 -11.09 21.23 11.65
CA ARG A 585 -9.63 21.19 11.60
C ARG A 585 -9.15 20.05 10.70
N LEU A 586 -8.17 20.37 9.87
CA LEU A 586 -7.47 19.44 8.99
C LEU A 586 -6.04 19.20 9.46
N ILE A 587 -5.52 18.03 9.09
CA ILE A 587 -4.08 17.76 9.01
C ILE A 587 -3.72 17.28 7.62
N PHE A 588 -2.55 17.69 7.13
CA PHE A 588 -2.03 17.32 5.81
C PHE A 588 -0.52 17.54 5.78
N THR A 589 0.18 16.94 4.82
CA THR A 589 1.55 17.28 4.50
C THR A 589 1.61 18.15 3.26
N ARG A 590 2.65 18.97 3.18
CA ARG A 590 2.98 19.81 2.04
C ARG A 590 4.46 19.59 1.75
N PHE A 591 4.82 19.34 0.50
CA PHE A 591 6.17 18.92 0.14
C PHE A 591 6.57 19.36 -1.26
N SER A 592 7.87 19.41 -1.48
CA SER A 592 8.48 19.55 -2.80
C SER A 592 9.71 18.64 -2.87
N TYR A 593 10.41 18.61 -4.00
CA TYR A 593 11.69 17.92 -4.07
C TYR A 593 12.65 18.36 -2.95
N VAL A 594 12.61 19.64 -2.58
CA VAL A 594 13.49 20.24 -1.57
C VAL A 594 12.85 20.20 -0.18
N GLU A 595 11.56 20.50 -0.06
CA GLU A 595 10.88 20.56 1.24
C GLU A 595 10.38 19.18 1.68
N PHE A 596 10.90 18.68 2.81
CA PHE A 596 10.42 17.44 3.41
C PHE A 596 8.91 17.54 3.70
N PRO A 597 8.12 16.45 3.52
CA PRO A 597 6.70 16.41 3.86
C PRO A 597 6.49 16.49 5.37
N ASP A 598 6.71 17.66 5.96
CA ASP A 598 6.33 17.93 7.34
C ASP A 598 4.80 18.03 7.45
N LEU A 599 4.30 17.74 8.66
CA LEU A 599 2.89 17.80 8.99
C LEU A 599 2.46 19.23 9.28
N TRP A 600 1.34 19.61 8.69
CA TRP A 600 0.66 20.88 8.86
C TRP A 600 -0.74 20.65 9.43
N THR A 601 -1.27 21.68 10.09
CA THR A 601 -2.67 21.75 10.48
C THR A 601 -3.25 23.10 10.08
N GLY A 602 -4.54 23.15 9.79
CA GLY A 602 -5.27 24.36 9.43
C GLY A 602 -6.77 24.13 9.44
N ASN A 603 -7.52 25.15 9.02
CA ASN A 603 -8.97 25.06 8.86
C ASN A 603 -9.35 24.34 7.54
N LEU A 604 -10.63 24.01 7.38
CA LEU A 604 -11.17 23.40 6.15
C LEU A 604 -10.89 24.19 4.87
N ASP A 605 -10.74 25.51 4.96
CA ASP A 605 -10.41 26.41 3.86
C ASP A 605 -8.89 26.60 3.69
N PHE A 606 -8.07 25.81 4.38
CA PHE A 606 -6.61 25.92 4.40
C PHE A 606 -6.10 27.29 4.89
N SER A 607 -6.92 28.04 5.62
CA SER A 607 -6.46 29.19 6.40
C SER A 607 -5.78 28.74 7.70
N ASN A 608 -5.03 29.65 8.33
CA ASN A 608 -4.34 29.42 9.60
C ASN A 608 -3.42 28.18 9.59
N LYS A 609 -2.71 27.95 8.48
CA LYS A 609 -1.77 26.84 8.35
C LYS A 609 -0.61 27.00 9.33
N VAL A 610 -0.39 25.97 10.13
CA VAL A 610 0.74 25.89 11.06
C VAL A 610 1.51 24.59 10.80
N LYS A 611 2.82 24.71 10.55
CA LYS A 611 3.72 23.56 10.48
C LYS A 611 4.03 23.06 11.88
N ILE A 612 3.71 21.81 12.17
CA ILE A 612 3.81 21.24 13.53
C ILE A 612 4.92 20.19 13.68
N SER A 613 5.47 19.69 12.56
CA SER A 613 6.64 18.81 12.57
C SER A 613 7.89 19.47 11.97
N ASN A 614 9.03 18.85 12.29
CA ASN A 614 10.33 19.09 11.66
C ASN A 614 11.10 17.76 11.74
N ALA A 615 10.78 16.82 10.85
CA ALA A 615 11.25 15.45 10.98
C ALA A 615 12.74 15.29 10.62
N ASN A 616 13.22 16.03 9.61
CA ASN A 616 14.59 15.89 9.08
C ASN A 616 15.36 17.23 9.06
N PRO A 617 15.55 17.91 10.22
CA PRO A 617 16.34 19.15 10.25
C PRO A 617 17.78 18.93 9.80
N GLN A 618 18.31 17.69 9.83
CA GLN A 618 19.65 17.40 9.35
C GLN A 618 19.82 17.59 7.83
N GLN A 619 18.74 17.66 7.04
CA GLN A 619 18.82 17.87 5.59
C GLN A 619 19.56 19.15 5.22
N SER A 620 19.45 20.22 6.02
CA SER A 620 20.12 21.50 5.77
C SER A 620 21.65 21.41 5.77
N LYS A 621 22.24 20.31 6.27
CA LYS A 621 23.69 20.07 6.29
C LYS A 621 24.21 19.45 4.99
N TYR A 622 23.32 19.03 4.10
CA TYR A 622 23.67 18.31 2.88
C TYR A 622 23.33 19.10 1.63
N LEU A 623 24.14 18.92 0.58
CA LEU A 623 23.78 19.35 -0.77
C LEU A 623 22.56 18.50 -1.21
N TRP A 624 21.52 19.12 -1.74
CA TRP A 624 20.29 18.39 -2.10
C TRP A 624 19.99 18.42 -3.59
N GLY A 625 19.88 19.63 -4.16
CA GLY A 625 19.58 19.86 -5.56
C GLY A 625 18.23 20.54 -5.79
N SER A 626 17.85 20.65 -7.06
CA SER A 626 16.57 21.18 -7.52
C SER A 626 15.99 20.27 -8.60
N VAL A 627 14.71 20.50 -8.95
CA VAL A 627 14.03 19.84 -10.06
C VAL A 627 13.34 20.88 -10.93
N GLU A 628 13.28 20.64 -12.24
CA GLU A 628 12.49 21.44 -13.16
C GLU A 628 11.81 20.57 -14.23
N LEU A 629 10.68 21.07 -14.75
CA LEU A 629 10.03 20.52 -15.92
C LEU A 629 10.83 20.90 -17.17
N PHE A 630 11.17 19.91 -17.99
CA PHE A 630 11.86 20.09 -19.26
C PHE A 630 10.94 19.67 -20.40
N LYS A 631 10.84 20.52 -21.43
CA LYS A 631 10.04 20.26 -22.63
C LYS A 631 10.94 20.36 -23.86
N TRP A 632 10.76 19.45 -24.80
CA TRP A 632 11.49 19.43 -26.07
C TRP A 632 10.59 18.88 -27.19
N LYS A 633 11.04 18.98 -28.44
CA LYS A 633 10.42 18.26 -29.55
C LYS A 633 11.23 17.03 -29.87
N ASP A 634 10.58 15.89 -30.02
CA ASP A 634 11.27 14.69 -30.50
C ASP A 634 11.66 14.79 -31.97
N SER A 635 12.34 13.75 -32.47
CA SER A 635 12.79 13.67 -33.87
C SER A 635 11.65 13.70 -34.91
N THR A 636 10.40 13.57 -34.47
CA THR A 636 9.20 13.65 -35.32
C THR A 636 8.45 14.98 -35.18
N GLY A 637 8.93 15.88 -34.31
CA GLY A 637 8.33 17.20 -34.05
C GLY A 637 7.24 17.21 -32.98
N VAL A 638 6.98 16.06 -32.34
CA VAL A 638 5.98 15.90 -31.26
C VAL A 638 6.55 16.49 -29.97
N ASP A 639 5.71 17.22 -29.24
CA ASP A 639 6.09 17.78 -27.95
C ASP A 639 6.25 16.67 -26.91
N GLN A 640 7.41 16.67 -26.26
CA GLN A 640 7.77 15.76 -25.20
C GLN A 640 8.06 16.54 -23.91
N LYS A 641 7.98 15.84 -22.78
CA LYS A 641 8.26 16.41 -21.46
C LYS A 641 9.00 15.42 -20.57
N GLY A 642 9.62 15.93 -19.53
CA GLY A 642 10.38 15.15 -18.55
C GLY A 642 10.86 16.03 -17.41
N LEU A 643 11.57 15.44 -16.46
CA LEU A 643 12.13 16.13 -15.31
C LEU A 643 13.66 16.16 -15.38
N ILE A 644 14.25 17.28 -14.97
CA ILE A 644 15.70 17.40 -14.77
C ILE A 644 15.95 17.70 -13.30
N TYR A 645 16.68 16.83 -12.64
CA TYR A 645 17.19 17.06 -11.29
C TYR A 645 18.64 17.52 -11.36
N LYS A 646 18.93 18.66 -10.74
CA LYS A 646 20.24 19.33 -10.80
C LYS A 646 20.94 19.33 -9.44
N PRO A 647 22.28 19.26 -9.39
CA PRO A 647 23.05 19.49 -8.18
C PRO A 647 22.71 20.82 -7.49
N GLU A 648 22.90 20.88 -6.16
CA GLU A 648 22.87 22.16 -5.47
C GLU A 648 24.08 23.02 -5.89
N ASN A 649 23.89 24.33 -6.02
CA ASN A 649 24.89 25.27 -6.58
C ASN A 649 25.24 24.98 -8.05
N PHE A 650 24.26 24.53 -8.83
CA PHE A 650 24.38 24.34 -10.27
C PHE A 650 24.82 25.64 -10.98
N ASP A 651 25.86 25.52 -11.82
CA ASP A 651 26.41 26.59 -12.63
C ASP A 651 26.24 26.22 -14.11
N PRO A 652 25.41 26.95 -14.89
CA PRO A 652 25.17 26.62 -16.29
C PRO A 652 26.41 26.73 -17.19
N ASN A 653 27.51 27.33 -16.70
CA ASN A 653 28.78 27.40 -17.43
C ASN A 653 29.71 26.21 -17.17
N LYS A 654 29.34 25.29 -16.27
CA LYS A 654 30.07 24.06 -16.01
C LYS A 654 29.40 22.88 -16.68
N GLN A 655 30.20 21.88 -17.03
CA GLN A 655 29.70 20.62 -17.55
C GLN A 655 29.56 19.60 -16.42
N TYR A 656 28.43 18.91 -16.39
CA TYR A 656 28.09 17.91 -15.38
C TYR A 656 27.93 16.53 -16.01
N PRO A 657 28.37 15.46 -15.34
CA PRO A 657 28.01 14.11 -15.75
C PRO A 657 26.51 13.90 -15.57
N MET A 658 25.89 13.17 -16.49
CA MET A 658 24.45 12.95 -16.52
C MET A 658 24.10 11.48 -16.40
N ILE A 659 23.00 11.17 -15.71
CA ILE A 659 22.37 9.86 -15.77
C ILE A 659 20.92 10.03 -16.20
N ALA A 660 20.54 9.39 -17.32
CA ALA A 660 19.14 9.29 -17.69
C ALA A 660 18.52 8.06 -17.02
N TYR A 661 17.46 8.30 -16.23
CA TYR A 661 16.69 7.29 -15.52
C TYR A 661 15.27 7.27 -16.10
N PHE A 662 14.72 6.10 -16.40
CA PHE A 662 13.41 6.01 -17.04
C PHE A 662 12.67 4.72 -16.72
N TYR A 663 11.35 4.81 -16.86
CA TYR A 663 10.43 3.68 -16.79
C TYR A 663 9.24 3.93 -17.73
N GLU A 664 8.39 4.92 -17.41
CA GLU A 664 7.27 5.37 -18.27
C GLU A 664 7.12 6.90 -18.18
N LYS A 665 6.09 7.42 -17.48
CA LYS A 665 5.87 8.86 -17.24
C LYS A 665 6.15 9.21 -15.76
N TYR A 666 6.75 10.36 -15.49
CA TYR A 666 7.18 10.85 -14.17
C TYR A 666 6.85 12.32 -13.91
N THR A 667 6.40 13.10 -14.90
CA THR A 667 6.22 14.55 -14.74
C THR A 667 5.18 14.95 -13.69
N ASP A 668 4.20 14.10 -13.43
CA ASP A 668 3.22 14.22 -12.34
C ASP A 668 3.85 14.15 -10.94
N ARG A 669 5.12 13.74 -10.83
CA ARG A 669 5.87 13.61 -9.58
C ARG A 669 6.89 14.72 -9.36
N ILE A 670 6.75 15.86 -10.04
CA ILE A 670 7.72 16.97 -9.93
C ILE A 670 7.90 17.43 -8.47
N HIS A 671 6.84 17.44 -7.67
CA HIS A 671 6.94 17.82 -6.25
C HIS A 671 7.39 16.69 -5.33
N ALA A 672 7.52 15.45 -5.80
CA ALA A 672 7.81 14.32 -4.94
C ALA A 672 9.12 14.52 -4.15
N HIS A 673 9.02 14.41 -2.83
CA HIS A 673 10.18 14.45 -1.95
C HIS A 673 10.82 13.07 -1.82
N TYR A 674 12.05 12.91 -2.30
CA TYR A 674 12.79 11.66 -2.19
C TYR A 674 13.71 11.71 -0.97
N MET A 675 13.54 10.79 -0.02
CA MET A 675 14.48 10.65 1.10
C MET A 675 15.70 9.79 0.71
N PRO A 676 16.89 10.00 1.31
CA PRO A 676 18.05 9.11 1.18
C PRO A 676 17.70 7.73 1.74
N VAL A 677 17.61 6.75 0.85
CA VAL A 677 17.30 5.35 1.19
C VAL A 677 18.21 4.44 0.39
N PRO A 678 18.57 3.26 0.93
CA PRO A 678 19.36 2.30 0.17
C PRO A 678 18.51 1.78 -1.00
N SER A 679 19.16 1.59 -2.15
CA SER A 679 18.51 1.35 -3.43
C SER A 679 17.69 0.05 -3.42
N ARG A 680 16.43 0.12 -3.85
CA ARG A 680 15.65 -1.07 -4.23
C ARG A 680 15.72 -1.29 -5.74
N SER A 681 16.89 -1.06 -6.35
CA SER A 681 17.10 -1.16 -7.81
C SER A 681 16.79 0.10 -8.61
N PHE A 682 16.80 1.27 -7.96
CA PHE A 682 16.61 2.59 -8.60
C PHE A 682 17.68 3.60 -8.13
N ILE A 683 17.84 4.69 -8.89
CA ILE A 683 18.70 5.82 -8.54
C ILE A 683 18.05 6.68 -7.46
N ASN A 684 18.78 6.97 -6.37
CA ASN A 684 18.31 7.92 -5.36
C ASN A 684 18.69 9.35 -5.80
N PHE A 685 17.74 10.13 -6.34
CA PHE A 685 18.04 11.43 -6.96
C PHE A 685 18.82 12.40 -6.05
N PRO A 686 18.41 12.62 -4.77
CA PRO A 686 19.17 13.50 -3.88
C PRO A 686 20.61 13.04 -3.70
N LEU A 687 20.86 11.74 -3.53
CA LEU A 687 22.22 11.22 -3.40
C LEU A 687 23.08 11.55 -4.62
N TYR A 688 22.55 11.37 -5.83
CA TYR A 688 23.29 11.61 -7.07
C TYR A 688 23.48 13.11 -7.35
N ASN A 689 22.45 13.93 -7.14
CA ASN A 689 22.56 15.39 -7.27
C ASN A 689 23.54 15.99 -6.26
N SER A 690 23.49 15.51 -5.00
CA SER A 690 24.43 15.89 -3.95
C SER A 690 25.89 15.56 -4.30
N ASN A 691 26.09 14.55 -5.16
CA ASN A 691 27.39 14.15 -5.69
C ASN A 691 27.66 14.70 -7.11
N GLY A 692 26.97 15.76 -7.55
CA GLY A 692 27.32 16.48 -8.78
C GLY A 692 26.83 15.84 -10.09
N TYR A 693 25.90 14.88 -10.03
CA TYR A 693 25.23 14.36 -11.23
C TYR A 693 23.98 15.16 -11.56
N VAL A 694 23.75 15.40 -12.86
CA VAL A 694 22.41 15.72 -13.37
C VAL A 694 21.65 14.42 -13.60
N VAL A 695 20.40 14.33 -13.15
CA VAL A 695 19.53 13.18 -13.43
C VAL A 695 18.42 13.65 -14.37
N PHE A 696 18.29 13.00 -15.53
CA PHE A 696 17.27 13.30 -16.52
C PHE A 696 16.22 12.17 -16.55
N ILE A 697 14.93 12.51 -16.50
CA ILE A 697 13.84 11.55 -16.52
C ILE A 697 12.83 11.96 -17.61
N PRO A 698 12.92 11.37 -18.82
CA PRO A 698 11.94 11.61 -19.88
C PRO A 698 10.63 10.87 -19.61
N ASP A 699 9.50 11.50 -19.93
CA ASP A 699 8.24 10.77 -20.13
C ASP A 699 8.31 10.01 -21.46
N ILE A 700 7.85 8.78 -21.47
CA ILE A 700 7.82 7.92 -22.66
C ILE A 700 6.37 7.64 -23.02
N THR A 701 6.01 7.95 -24.27
CA THR A 701 4.74 7.55 -24.89
C THR A 701 4.99 6.45 -25.89
N TYR A 702 4.19 5.40 -25.87
CA TYR A 702 4.45 4.19 -26.63
C TYR A 702 3.59 4.06 -27.88
N LYS A 703 4.20 3.49 -28.93
CA LYS A 703 3.49 2.99 -30.09
C LYS A 703 3.38 1.48 -29.96
N ILE A 704 2.17 0.94 -30.07
CA ILE A 704 1.90 -0.50 -30.10
C ILE A 704 2.79 -1.19 -31.17
N GLY A 705 3.38 -2.32 -30.79
CA GLY A 705 4.35 -3.11 -31.55
C GLY A 705 5.80 -2.65 -31.41
N TYR A 706 6.04 -1.39 -31.03
CA TYR A 706 7.38 -0.77 -31.08
C TYR A 706 7.81 -0.10 -29.76
N PRO A 707 7.64 -0.75 -28.59
CA PRO A 707 7.96 -0.14 -27.31
C PRO A 707 9.43 0.31 -27.20
N GLY A 708 10.39 -0.50 -27.66
CA GLY A 708 11.81 -0.16 -27.61
C GLY A 708 12.15 1.04 -28.48
N LYS A 709 11.53 1.15 -29.66
CA LYS A 709 11.72 2.31 -30.57
C LYS A 709 11.10 3.58 -30.00
N SER A 710 9.93 3.49 -29.36
CA SER A 710 9.33 4.61 -28.64
C SER A 710 10.23 5.11 -27.51
N ALA A 711 10.77 4.20 -26.69
CA ALA A 711 11.74 4.55 -25.66
C ALA A 711 12.99 5.22 -26.24
N TYR A 712 13.54 4.66 -27.33
CA TYR A 712 14.66 5.28 -28.06
C TYR A 712 14.34 6.72 -28.48
N ASN A 713 13.21 6.94 -29.13
CA ASN A 713 12.85 8.27 -29.62
C ASN A 713 12.72 9.28 -28.47
N ALA A 714 12.02 8.95 -27.39
CA ALA A 714 11.84 9.85 -26.25
C ALA A 714 13.17 10.15 -25.54
N ILE A 715 13.93 9.10 -25.19
CA ILE A 715 15.13 9.22 -24.36
C ILE A 715 16.28 9.90 -25.13
N ILE A 716 16.51 9.50 -26.38
CA ILE A 716 17.63 10.01 -27.18
C ILE A 716 17.39 11.45 -27.63
N SER A 717 16.17 11.78 -28.09
CA SER A 717 15.85 13.17 -28.45
C SER A 717 15.91 14.10 -27.25
N GLY A 718 15.41 13.67 -26.08
CA GLY A 718 15.51 14.44 -24.85
C GLY A 718 16.95 14.64 -24.39
N THR A 719 17.80 13.62 -24.55
CA THR A 719 19.24 13.72 -24.27
C THR A 719 19.91 14.75 -25.19
N TYR A 720 19.64 14.74 -26.50
CA TYR A 720 20.19 15.74 -27.42
C TYR A 720 19.70 17.16 -27.10
N ALA A 721 18.40 17.33 -26.85
CA ALA A 721 17.84 18.63 -26.46
C ALA A 721 18.46 19.17 -25.17
N LEU A 722 18.82 18.28 -24.24
CA LEU A 722 19.51 18.66 -23.01
C LEU A 722 21.00 18.98 -23.23
N LEU A 723 21.68 18.26 -24.13
CA LEU A 723 23.05 18.57 -24.55
C LEU A 723 23.17 19.97 -25.17
N GLU A 724 22.17 20.42 -25.92
CA GLU A 724 22.11 21.77 -26.49
C GLU A 724 22.11 22.88 -25.43
N LYS A 725 21.76 22.57 -24.17
CA LYS A 725 21.86 23.53 -23.06
C LYS A 725 23.31 23.83 -22.64
N GLY A 726 24.29 23.05 -23.11
CA GLY A 726 25.72 23.30 -22.93
C GLY A 726 26.34 22.83 -21.60
N TYR A 727 25.52 22.57 -20.58
CA TYR A 727 25.98 22.21 -19.23
C TYR A 727 26.07 20.70 -18.97
N ILE A 728 25.78 19.84 -19.96
CA ILE A 728 25.98 18.40 -19.84
C ILE A 728 27.31 18.02 -20.50
N ASP A 729 28.10 17.22 -19.79
CA ASP A 729 29.30 16.61 -20.37
C ASP A 729 28.89 15.46 -21.29
N LYS A 730 28.93 15.72 -22.60
CA LYS A 730 28.58 14.74 -23.64
C LYS A 730 29.40 13.45 -23.59
N ASN A 731 30.59 13.48 -23.00
CA ASN A 731 31.47 12.31 -22.90
C ASN A 731 31.22 11.52 -21.61
N ASN A 732 30.42 12.03 -20.67
CA ASN A 732 30.20 11.44 -19.36
C ASN A 732 28.69 11.36 -19.06
N MET A 733 27.99 10.56 -19.86
CA MET A 733 26.58 10.24 -19.67
C MET A 733 26.35 8.74 -19.47
N ALA A 734 25.38 8.36 -18.64
CA ALA A 734 24.94 6.98 -18.45
C ALA A 734 23.41 6.83 -18.50
N ILE A 735 22.95 5.58 -18.59
CA ILE A 735 21.55 5.21 -18.48
C ILE A 735 21.31 4.17 -17.38
N GLN A 736 20.14 4.24 -16.75
CA GLN A 736 19.72 3.31 -15.70
C GLN A 736 18.23 3.03 -15.82
N GLY A 737 17.84 1.76 -15.63
CA GLY A 737 16.44 1.36 -15.50
C GLY A 737 16.30 -0.02 -14.86
N GLN A 738 15.15 -0.27 -14.25
CA GLN A 738 14.78 -1.54 -13.60
C GLN A 738 13.52 -2.11 -14.24
N SER A 739 13.42 -3.43 -14.34
CA SER A 739 12.25 -4.13 -14.89
C SER A 739 11.97 -3.67 -16.33
N TRP A 740 10.84 -3.02 -16.59
CA TRP A 740 10.56 -2.38 -17.89
C TRP A 740 11.65 -1.39 -18.32
N GLY A 741 12.11 -0.54 -17.40
CA GLY A 741 13.26 0.34 -17.65
C GLY A 741 14.56 -0.44 -17.89
N GLY A 742 14.69 -1.64 -17.30
CA GLY A 742 15.83 -2.54 -17.54
C GLY A 742 15.83 -3.11 -18.95
N TYR A 743 14.65 -3.52 -19.45
CA TYR A 743 14.44 -3.87 -20.86
C TYR A 743 14.83 -2.70 -21.77
N GLN A 744 14.37 -1.49 -21.46
CA GLN A 744 14.67 -0.30 -22.26
C GLN A 744 16.17 0.00 -22.29
N VAL A 745 16.88 -0.08 -21.16
CA VAL A 745 18.34 0.05 -21.13
C VAL A 745 18.99 -1.00 -22.02
N ALA A 746 18.61 -2.27 -21.87
CA ALA A 746 19.15 -3.37 -22.67
C ALA A 746 18.89 -3.15 -24.18
N TYR A 747 17.71 -2.65 -24.55
CA TYR A 747 17.37 -2.32 -25.93
C TYR A 747 18.24 -1.16 -26.44
N LEU A 748 18.33 -0.05 -25.71
CA LEU A 748 19.07 1.15 -26.13
C LEU A 748 20.54 0.88 -26.42
N VAL A 749 21.22 0.10 -25.58
CA VAL A 749 22.66 -0.21 -25.78
C VAL A 749 22.93 -1.04 -27.04
N THR A 750 21.92 -1.67 -27.63
CA THR A 750 22.04 -2.34 -28.95
C THR A 750 21.86 -1.40 -30.13
N ARG A 751 21.39 -0.17 -29.88
CA ARG A 751 20.97 0.81 -30.91
C ARG A 751 21.83 2.07 -30.93
N THR A 752 22.60 2.35 -29.88
CA THR A 752 23.43 3.55 -29.79
C THR A 752 24.59 3.39 -28.80
N ASN A 753 25.68 4.10 -29.08
CA ASN A 753 26.85 4.24 -28.19
C ASN A 753 26.92 5.63 -27.55
N LEU A 754 25.80 6.37 -27.51
CA LEU A 754 25.72 7.72 -26.94
C LEU A 754 26.12 7.76 -25.45
N TYR A 755 25.89 6.68 -24.71
CA TYR A 755 26.15 6.59 -23.27
C TYR A 755 27.44 5.80 -22.99
N LYS A 756 28.24 6.33 -22.08
CA LYS A 756 29.53 5.77 -21.68
C LYS A 756 29.40 4.58 -20.72
N ALA A 757 28.28 4.46 -20.02
CA ALA A 757 27.97 3.32 -19.16
C ALA A 757 26.46 3.10 -19.06
N ALA A 758 26.05 1.86 -18.78
CA ALA A 758 24.65 1.49 -18.64
C ALA A 758 24.43 0.55 -17.45
N TRP A 759 23.26 0.66 -16.82
CA TRP A 759 22.81 -0.28 -15.79
C TRP A 759 21.40 -0.78 -16.08
N ALA A 760 21.25 -2.09 -16.27
CA ALA A 760 19.98 -2.74 -16.55
C ALA A 760 19.61 -3.69 -15.40
N GLY A 761 18.63 -3.32 -14.60
CA GLY A 761 18.12 -4.16 -13.54
C GLY A 761 16.89 -4.97 -13.98
N ALA A 762 16.88 -6.26 -13.66
CA ALA A 762 15.89 -7.25 -14.09
C ALA A 762 15.45 -7.10 -15.57
N PRO A 763 16.38 -7.02 -16.54
CA PRO A 763 16.00 -6.82 -17.94
C PRO A 763 15.33 -8.07 -18.51
N VAL A 764 14.27 -7.87 -19.30
CA VAL A 764 13.83 -8.87 -20.29
C VAL A 764 14.72 -8.72 -21.52
N SER A 765 15.53 -9.74 -21.81
CA SER A 765 16.50 -9.72 -22.92
C SER A 765 15.99 -10.47 -24.15
N ASN A 766 15.09 -11.44 -23.94
CA ASN A 766 14.52 -12.29 -24.96
C ASN A 766 13.01 -12.45 -24.72
N MET A 767 12.22 -11.66 -25.43
CA MET A 767 10.76 -11.69 -25.32
C MET A 767 10.17 -13.01 -25.83
N THR A 768 10.85 -13.77 -26.69
CA THR A 768 10.30 -15.05 -27.17
C THR A 768 10.32 -16.11 -26.06
N SER A 769 11.42 -16.22 -25.31
CA SER A 769 11.49 -17.16 -24.17
C SER A 769 10.71 -16.64 -22.96
N ALA A 770 10.69 -15.33 -22.74
CA ALA A 770 9.95 -14.72 -21.64
C ALA A 770 8.43 -14.71 -21.86
N TYR A 771 7.93 -14.79 -23.09
CA TYR A 771 6.50 -14.90 -23.42
C TYR A 771 5.89 -16.19 -22.85
N GLY A 772 6.55 -17.34 -23.09
CA GLY A 772 6.12 -18.64 -22.59
C GLY A 772 6.49 -18.93 -21.13
N GLY A 773 7.12 -17.98 -20.44
CA GLY A 773 7.54 -18.14 -19.05
C GLY A 773 6.41 -17.93 -18.04
N ILE A 774 6.66 -18.35 -16.79
CA ILE A 774 5.76 -18.12 -15.65
C ILE A 774 6.21 -16.87 -14.87
N ARG A 775 5.24 -16.06 -14.47
CA ARG A 775 5.37 -15.02 -13.45
C ARG A 775 5.14 -15.66 -12.08
N TRP A 776 6.18 -16.22 -11.47
CA TRP A 776 6.07 -17.01 -10.24
C TRP A 776 5.48 -16.27 -9.04
N GLU A 777 5.53 -14.94 -9.01
CA GLU A 777 4.87 -14.13 -7.97
C GLU A 777 3.33 -14.21 -8.04
N SER A 778 2.75 -14.62 -9.17
CA SER A 778 1.31 -14.87 -9.32
C SER A 778 0.97 -16.27 -9.85
N GLY A 779 1.98 -17.06 -10.24
CA GLY A 779 1.82 -18.33 -10.93
C GLY A 779 1.34 -18.22 -12.39
N MET A 780 0.94 -17.04 -12.87
CA MET A 780 0.39 -16.85 -14.22
C MET A 780 1.43 -17.04 -15.32
N VAL A 781 1.00 -17.48 -16.49
CA VAL A 781 1.80 -17.31 -17.72
C VAL A 781 1.88 -15.83 -18.10
N ARG A 782 2.93 -15.45 -18.82
CA ARG A 782 3.26 -14.04 -19.09
C ARG A 782 2.67 -13.49 -20.39
N ALA A 783 1.93 -14.28 -21.16
CA ALA A 783 1.46 -13.90 -22.49
C ALA A 783 0.67 -12.57 -22.50
N PHE A 784 -0.24 -12.39 -21.53
CA PHE A 784 -1.03 -11.15 -21.38
C PHE A 784 -0.14 -9.88 -21.31
N GLN A 785 1.02 -9.98 -20.67
CA GLN A 785 1.94 -8.85 -20.48
C GLN A 785 2.53 -8.36 -21.81
N TYR A 786 2.69 -9.27 -22.76
CA TYR A 786 3.22 -8.95 -24.09
C TYR A 786 2.12 -8.55 -25.07
N GLU A 787 1.01 -9.27 -25.03
CA GLU A 787 -0.09 -9.06 -25.95
C GLU A 787 -0.88 -7.79 -25.64
N GLN A 788 -1.19 -7.55 -24.36
CA GLN A 788 -2.18 -6.53 -23.96
C GLN A 788 -1.63 -5.48 -23.00
N ALA A 789 -0.63 -5.80 -22.18
CA ALA A 789 -0.14 -4.90 -21.14
C ALA A 789 1.21 -4.24 -21.48
N GLN A 790 2.07 -4.04 -20.48
CA GLN A 790 3.26 -3.19 -20.50
C GLN A 790 4.21 -3.36 -21.70
N SER A 791 4.36 -4.57 -22.27
CA SER A 791 5.27 -4.74 -23.43
C SER A 791 4.66 -4.31 -24.75
N ARG A 792 3.34 -4.07 -24.79
CA ARG A 792 2.66 -3.39 -25.90
C ARG A 792 2.92 -4.00 -27.27
N ILE A 793 3.14 -5.31 -27.40
CA ILE A 793 3.37 -5.95 -28.70
C ILE A 793 2.06 -6.00 -29.51
N GLY A 794 0.93 -6.21 -28.83
CA GLY A 794 -0.40 -6.13 -29.43
C GLY A 794 -0.80 -7.35 -30.25
N LYS A 795 0.04 -8.39 -30.28
CA LYS A 795 -0.14 -9.62 -31.05
C LYS A 795 0.51 -10.80 -30.34
N THR A 796 -0.01 -11.99 -30.57
CA THR A 796 0.61 -13.23 -30.07
C THR A 796 1.98 -13.47 -30.71
N LEU A 797 2.80 -14.32 -30.07
CA LEU A 797 4.12 -14.69 -30.61
C LEU A 797 4.04 -15.31 -32.02
N TRP A 798 2.96 -16.04 -32.31
CA TRP A 798 2.78 -16.71 -33.60
C TRP A 798 2.28 -15.78 -34.71
N GLU A 799 1.57 -14.71 -34.37
CA GLU A 799 1.07 -13.72 -35.33
C GLU A 799 2.15 -12.72 -35.77
N ALA A 800 3.15 -12.44 -34.93
CA ALA A 800 4.16 -11.42 -35.20
C ALA A 800 5.53 -11.72 -34.57
N LEU A 801 6.09 -12.90 -34.86
CA LEU A 801 7.41 -13.32 -34.37
C LEU A 801 8.51 -12.26 -34.61
N ASP A 802 8.45 -11.57 -35.74
CA ASP A 802 9.37 -10.49 -36.10
C ASP A 802 9.36 -9.35 -35.07
N LEU A 803 8.19 -8.95 -34.55
CA LEU A 803 8.10 -7.92 -33.50
C LEU A 803 8.74 -8.39 -32.19
N TYR A 804 8.57 -9.66 -31.81
CA TYR A 804 9.20 -10.20 -30.61
C TYR A 804 10.72 -10.28 -30.76
N LEU A 805 11.24 -10.63 -31.94
CA LEU A 805 12.67 -10.62 -32.24
C LEU A 805 13.23 -9.20 -32.27
N GLU A 806 12.54 -8.27 -32.92
CA GLU A 806 12.95 -6.85 -33.02
C GLU A 806 13.07 -6.20 -31.64
N ASN A 807 12.11 -6.50 -30.75
CA ASN A 807 12.08 -5.99 -29.39
C ASN A 807 12.90 -6.84 -28.40
N SER A 808 13.69 -7.83 -28.83
CA SER A 808 14.53 -8.63 -27.95
C SER A 808 16.01 -8.20 -28.00
N PRO A 809 16.53 -7.54 -26.95
CA PRO A 809 17.93 -7.06 -26.92
C PRO A 809 18.98 -8.14 -27.17
N LEU A 810 18.70 -9.40 -26.81
CA LEU A 810 19.61 -10.52 -26.97
C LEU A 810 20.15 -10.64 -28.41
N PHE A 811 19.30 -10.42 -29.42
CA PHE A 811 19.68 -10.56 -30.83
C PHE A 811 20.47 -9.36 -31.38
N GLY A 812 20.66 -8.31 -30.59
CA GLY A 812 21.54 -7.17 -30.90
C GLY A 812 22.79 -7.10 -30.03
N ALA A 813 23.08 -8.14 -29.24
CA ALA A 813 24.16 -8.09 -28.25
C ALA A 813 25.57 -7.89 -28.85
N ASP A 814 25.78 -8.31 -30.11
CA ASP A 814 27.00 -8.10 -30.88
C ASP A 814 27.33 -6.61 -31.11
N LYS A 815 26.29 -5.78 -31.19
CA LYS A 815 26.37 -4.32 -31.43
C LYS A 815 26.69 -3.52 -30.17
N ILE A 816 26.60 -4.13 -28.99
CA ILE A 816 26.81 -3.42 -27.72
C ILE A 816 28.29 -3.06 -27.57
N GLU A 817 28.61 -1.78 -27.38
CA GLU A 817 29.95 -1.30 -27.02
C GLU A 817 29.99 -0.65 -25.62
N THR A 818 28.85 -0.17 -25.14
CA THR A 818 28.70 0.44 -23.81
C THR A 818 28.90 -0.59 -22.70
N PRO A 819 29.82 -0.36 -21.74
CA PRO A 819 29.95 -1.17 -20.54
C PRO A 819 28.63 -1.28 -19.77
N LEU A 820 28.22 -2.52 -19.45
CA LEU A 820 26.90 -2.80 -18.91
C LEU A 820 26.96 -3.52 -17.56
N MET A 821 26.35 -2.95 -16.53
CA MET A 821 26.05 -3.68 -15.30
C MET A 821 24.60 -4.17 -15.30
N ILE A 822 24.43 -5.47 -15.09
CA ILE A 822 23.15 -6.17 -15.03
C ILE A 822 22.87 -6.53 -13.57
N MET A 823 21.64 -6.37 -13.12
CA MET A 823 21.18 -6.99 -11.87
C MET A 823 20.05 -7.98 -12.19
N SER A 824 20.14 -9.23 -11.76
CA SER A 824 19.01 -10.17 -11.81
C SER A 824 19.11 -11.15 -10.65
N ASN A 825 18.06 -11.21 -9.83
CA ASN A 825 18.03 -12.02 -8.62
C ASN A 825 17.47 -13.42 -8.93
N ASP A 826 17.92 -14.42 -8.18
CA ASP A 826 17.60 -15.83 -8.44
C ASP A 826 16.19 -16.25 -7.99
N ASN A 827 15.53 -15.44 -7.16
CA ASN A 827 14.16 -15.63 -6.72
C ASN A 827 13.22 -14.52 -7.23
N ASP A 828 13.58 -13.87 -8.35
CA ASP A 828 12.73 -12.89 -9.01
C ASP A 828 11.47 -13.57 -9.58
N GLY A 829 10.33 -13.33 -8.94
CA GLY A 829 9.03 -13.85 -9.36
C GLY A 829 8.36 -13.08 -10.50
N ALA A 830 8.90 -11.92 -10.90
CA ALA A 830 8.32 -11.03 -11.90
C ALA A 830 9.09 -11.02 -13.23
N VAL A 831 10.41 -11.22 -13.25
CA VAL A 831 11.23 -11.43 -14.46
C VAL A 831 12.11 -12.66 -14.23
N PRO A 832 12.11 -13.67 -15.12
CA PRO A 832 12.85 -14.90 -14.86
C PRO A 832 14.35 -14.61 -14.83
N TRP A 833 15.04 -15.12 -13.82
CA TRP A 833 16.49 -14.94 -13.63
C TRP A 833 17.31 -15.28 -14.89
N GLN A 834 16.84 -16.25 -15.68
CA GLN A 834 17.42 -16.68 -16.94
C GLN A 834 17.56 -15.55 -17.96
N GLN A 835 16.68 -14.54 -17.95
CA GLN A 835 16.78 -13.39 -18.87
C GLN A 835 18.08 -12.60 -18.64
N GLY A 836 18.48 -12.41 -17.38
CA GLY A 836 19.75 -11.81 -17.02
C GLY A 836 20.95 -12.70 -17.37
N ILE A 837 20.83 -14.01 -17.12
CA ILE A 837 21.88 -14.99 -17.45
C ILE A 837 22.13 -15.04 -18.96
N GLU A 838 21.09 -15.19 -19.77
CA GLU A 838 21.17 -15.25 -21.24
C GLU A 838 21.87 -14.00 -21.79
N PHE A 839 21.50 -12.82 -21.29
CA PHE A 839 22.11 -11.57 -21.74
C PHE A 839 23.57 -11.43 -21.32
N PHE A 840 23.89 -11.72 -20.06
CA PHE A 840 25.27 -11.67 -19.56
C PHE A 840 26.18 -12.68 -20.28
N THR A 841 25.70 -13.90 -20.51
CA THR A 841 26.48 -14.95 -21.18
C THR A 841 26.71 -14.65 -22.66
N ALA A 842 25.74 -14.01 -23.34
CA ALA A 842 25.93 -13.49 -24.70
C ALA A 842 27.05 -12.43 -24.74
N LEU A 843 27.00 -11.43 -23.86
CA LEU A 843 28.03 -10.38 -23.77
C LEU A 843 29.40 -10.96 -23.44
N ARG A 844 29.47 -11.93 -22.52
CA ARG A 844 30.69 -12.66 -22.19
C ARG A 844 31.25 -13.39 -23.41
N ARG A 845 30.40 -14.09 -24.18
CA ARG A 845 30.83 -14.80 -25.40
C ARG A 845 31.39 -13.84 -26.45
N LEU A 846 30.85 -12.63 -26.50
CA LEU A 846 31.22 -11.56 -27.43
C LEU A 846 32.36 -10.67 -26.92
N ASN A 847 32.99 -11.01 -25.78
CA ASN A 847 34.05 -10.22 -25.12
C ASN A 847 33.66 -8.75 -24.87
N LYS A 848 32.40 -8.49 -24.54
CA LYS A 848 31.91 -7.15 -24.19
C LYS A 848 32.05 -6.90 -22.68
N PRO A 849 32.43 -5.70 -22.22
CA PRO A 849 32.52 -5.38 -20.79
C PRO A 849 31.15 -5.46 -20.11
N ALA A 850 30.94 -6.47 -19.27
CA ALA A 850 29.69 -6.65 -18.55
C ALA A 850 29.91 -7.22 -17.15
N TRP A 851 29.02 -6.86 -16.23
CA TRP A 851 28.97 -7.40 -14.86
C TRP A 851 27.54 -7.82 -14.55
N MET A 852 27.37 -8.92 -13.82
CA MET A 852 26.05 -9.36 -13.35
C MET A 852 26.06 -9.47 -11.82
N LEU A 853 25.13 -8.76 -11.18
CA LEU A 853 24.85 -8.85 -9.76
C LEU A 853 23.62 -9.74 -9.54
N THR A 854 23.74 -10.74 -8.67
CA THR A 854 22.64 -11.60 -8.25
C THR A 854 22.60 -11.65 -6.73
N TYR A 855 21.52 -11.11 -6.14
CA TYR A 855 21.29 -11.16 -4.70
C TYR A 855 20.46 -12.39 -4.36
N ASN A 856 21.11 -13.40 -3.78
CA ASN A 856 20.47 -14.70 -3.62
C ASN A 856 19.33 -14.70 -2.59
N GLY A 857 18.21 -15.29 -2.98
CA GLY A 857 16.96 -15.34 -2.23
C GLY A 857 16.29 -13.98 -2.06
N ASP A 858 16.66 -12.96 -2.84
CA ASP A 858 15.87 -11.74 -2.99
C ASP A 858 14.97 -11.84 -4.23
N GLU A 859 13.87 -11.10 -4.19
CA GLU A 859 12.83 -11.10 -5.22
C GLU A 859 13.13 -10.08 -6.32
N HIS A 860 12.09 -9.62 -7.04
CA HIS A 860 12.20 -8.68 -8.15
C HIS A 860 12.92 -7.37 -7.80
N ASN A 861 12.52 -6.77 -6.67
CA ASN A 861 13.18 -5.62 -6.08
C ASN A 861 13.84 -6.02 -4.77
N LEU A 862 15.00 -5.45 -4.46
CA LEU A 862 15.68 -5.77 -3.21
C LEU A 862 14.84 -5.38 -1.99
N VAL A 863 14.64 -6.34 -1.08
CA VAL A 863 13.88 -6.18 0.17
C VAL A 863 14.83 -6.07 1.35
N LYS A 864 15.85 -6.95 1.40
CA LYS A 864 16.79 -7.01 2.52
C LYS A 864 17.65 -5.75 2.58
N TRP A 865 17.63 -5.07 3.73
CA TRP A 865 18.44 -3.86 3.97
C TRP A 865 19.92 -3.98 3.55
N PRO A 866 20.69 -5.00 3.97
CA PRO A 866 22.10 -5.09 3.60
C PRO A 866 22.32 -5.18 2.08
N ASN A 867 21.45 -5.91 1.35
CA ASN A 867 21.53 -6.03 -0.10
C ASN A 867 21.26 -4.68 -0.78
N ARG A 868 20.25 -3.94 -0.30
CA ARG A 868 19.93 -2.59 -0.80
C ARG A 868 21.10 -1.60 -0.61
N VAL A 869 21.81 -1.70 0.52
CA VAL A 869 23.00 -0.86 0.80
C VAL A 869 24.16 -1.25 -0.11
N ASP A 870 24.40 -2.55 -0.29
CA ASP A 870 25.43 -3.06 -1.20
C ASP A 870 25.20 -2.60 -2.64
N LEU A 871 23.95 -2.73 -3.15
CA LEU A 871 23.61 -2.27 -4.49
C LEU A 871 23.83 -0.77 -4.66
N ALA A 872 23.40 0.04 -3.68
CA ALA A 872 23.60 1.50 -3.73
C ALA A 872 25.08 1.87 -3.87
N LYS A 873 25.96 1.17 -3.13
CA LYS A 873 27.41 1.36 -3.21
C LYS A 873 27.98 0.95 -4.56
N ARG A 874 27.67 -0.27 -5.03
CA ARG A 874 28.19 -0.79 -6.32
C ARG A 874 27.71 0.06 -7.49
N MET A 875 26.46 0.50 -7.47
CA MET A 875 25.90 1.38 -8.50
C MET A 875 26.59 2.75 -8.54
N MET A 876 26.85 3.37 -7.38
CA MET A 876 27.60 4.61 -7.32
C MET A 876 29.05 4.43 -7.80
N GLN A 877 29.74 3.37 -7.37
CA GLN A 877 31.12 3.07 -7.80
C GLN A 877 31.22 2.83 -9.31
N PHE A 878 30.26 2.09 -9.88
CA PHE A 878 30.19 1.84 -11.31
C PHE A 878 30.07 3.14 -12.12
N PHE A 879 29.14 4.02 -11.76
CA PHE A 879 29.00 5.29 -12.45
C PHE A 879 30.16 6.26 -12.18
N ASN A 880 30.68 6.33 -10.96
CA ASN A 880 31.85 7.16 -10.66
C ASN A 880 33.08 6.76 -11.49
N HIS A 881 33.33 5.45 -11.65
CA HIS A 881 34.44 4.97 -12.47
C HIS A 881 34.32 5.49 -13.91
N TYR A 882 33.17 5.30 -14.54
CA TYR A 882 32.99 5.66 -15.95
C TYR A 882 32.79 7.16 -16.18
N LEU A 883 32.04 7.85 -15.33
CA LEU A 883 31.62 9.24 -15.56
C LEU A 883 32.52 10.26 -14.88
N LYS A 884 33.27 9.87 -13.85
CA LYS A 884 34.18 10.77 -13.10
C LYS A 884 35.64 10.32 -13.12
N GLY A 885 35.94 9.16 -13.71
CA GLY A 885 37.30 8.64 -13.79
C GLY A 885 37.86 8.16 -12.45
N GLU A 886 36.99 7.84 -11.47
CA GLU A 886 37.46 7.20 -10.25
C GLU A 886 38.08 5.82 -10.56
N PRO A 887 39.08 5.35 -9.79
CA PRO A 887 39.68 4.04 -10.05
C PRO A 887 38.64 2.91 -9.99
N MET A 888 38.85 1.86 -10.81
CA MET A 888 37.93 0.72 -10.86
C MET A 888 37.93 -0.01 -9.51
N PRO A 889 36.76 -0.35 -8.93
CA PRO A 889 36.70 -1.14 -7.71
C PRO A 889 37.07 -2.60 -7.95
N VAL A 890 37.62 -3.27 -6.93
CA VAL A 890 38.09 -4.67 -6.99
C VAL A 890 36.98 -5.63 -7.44
N TRP A 891 35.73 -5.41 -7.02
CA TRP A 891 34.62 -6.25 -7.46
C TRP A 891 34.34 -6.17 -8.97
N MET A 892 34.68 -5.06 -9.63
CA MET A 892 34.56 -4.93 -11.08
C MET A 892 35.76 -5.56 -11.79
N SER A 893 36.98 -5.31 -11.30
CA SER A 893 38.19 -5.75 -12.00
C SER A 893 38.45 -7.25 -11.86
N ASP A 894 38.26 -7.78 -10.65
CA ASP A 894 38.71 -9.13 -10.29
C ASP A 894 37.53 -10.07 -9.97
N GLY A 895 36.33 -9.51 -9.74
CA GLY A 895 35.15 -10.24 -9.29
C GLY A 895 35.23 -10.68 -7.81
N ILE A 896 34.20 -11.38 -7.34
CA ILE A 896 34.17 -11.99 -6.00
C ILE A 896 33.89 -13.49 -6.16
N LYS A 897 34.82 -14.33 -5.71
CA LYS A 897 34.67 -15.80 -5.79
C LYS A 897 33.55 -16.25 -4.85
N ALA A 898 32.86 -17.34 -5.23
CA ALA A 898 31.77 -17.90 -4.43
C ALA A 898 32.19 -18.24 -2.99
N ILE A 899 33.44 -18.69 -2.78
CA ILE A 899 34.02 -18.99 -1.46
C ILE A 899 34.26 -17.74 -0.57
N ASP A 900 34.39 -16.56 -1.18
CA ASP A 900 34.63 -15.29 -0.50
C ASP A 900 33.32 -14.49 -0.28
N LYS A 901 32.19 -15.02 -0.76
CA LYS A 901 30.89 -14.37 -0.72
C LYS A 901 30.42 -14.20 0.73
N GLY A 902 30.04 -12.97 1.09
CA GLY A 902 29.61 -12.62 2.43
C GLY A 902 30.75 -12.31 3.42
N THR A 903 32.01 -12.57 3.04
CA THR A 903 33.19 -12.22 3.85
C THR A 903 34.00 -11.08 3.23
N LYS A 904 34.13 -11.05 1.90
CA LYS A 904 34.74 -9.95 1.14
C LYS A 904 33.70 -9.21 0.31
N ASN A 905 33.74 -7.87 0.35
CA ASN A 905 32.82 -7.03 -0.42
C ASN A 905 33.42 -6.55 -1.76
N GLY A 906 34.74 -6.37 -1.84
CA GLY A 906 35.46 -5.85 -3.00
C GLY A 906 35.24 -4.36 -3.28
N TYR A 907 34.82 -3.57 -2.29
CA TYR A 907 34.59 -2.13 -2.45
C TYR A 907 35.88 -1.33 -2.59
N ASP A 908 37.03 -1.89 -2.21
CA ASP A 908 38.31 -1.23 -2.33
C ASP A 908 38.60 -0.84 -3.79
N LEU A 909 39.21 0.33 -3.97
CA LEU A 909 39.60 0.82 -5.29
C LEU A 909 40.96 0.24 -5.68
N LYS A 910 41.09 -0.19 -6.93
CA LYS A 910 42.38 -0.66 -7.47
C LYS A 910 43.35 0.53 -7.54
N LYS A 911 44.47 0.41 -6.83
CA LYS A 911 45.52 1.43 -6.78
C LYS A 911 46.23 1.59 -8.12
#